data_AF-A0A380YM31-F1
#
_entry.id   AF-A0A380YM31-F1
#
_cell.length_a   1.000
_cell.length_b   1.000
_cell.length_c   1.000
_cell.angle_alpha   90.00
_cell.angle_beta   90.00
_cell.angle_gamma   90.00
#
_symmetry.space_group_name_H-M   'P 1'
#
loop_
_entity.id
_entity.type
_entity.pdbx_description
1 polymer ?
#
loop_
_entity_poly.entity_id
_entity_poly.type
_entity_poly.pdbx_seq_one_letter_code
_entity_poly.pdbx_strand_id
1 'polypeptide(L)'
;MNKRNVDNIFVKSEIIFVIFLMALFSVETADAQIKKQQTLQHSIKTVYSTKDWVISDFVVTDPMFGAKAEPGFDNRAAFQAAIDAAYESGGGVVYIPAGNYEFHSTQIGIKSVRVRQGTSENKKDFNYEYVLRLHPGVQLRGDWAAPESNNGMVLGTILEVRVGKNAPNYDGSVKSWWNDSQAGNALRTTYTSIADRFIEMNAGTGVTNLSIWYPEQNINDVKPYPWTLFQTQGNCATIEHVTLVNSYNGFNSAPSELHYVLDSYITALNKGIEVHVCTDIGRIENVSISPEYWAKSGLLGAPTLAELTAYTKANSVGFQMHRSDWEYISYLHISGYKTGIWIGREPGFADAPNAQLYEVHVDNCENGLYVEDVNPYGILISNSSFGAAKGGNAVYFYKDFSTSTQFNGVEFSGPIVSDGSDGVISFESCLFGKYSDYALKINNGNVLLSQCHFENDDKHVYLGMNMRTLKSVNSGHKQRLKINNHSNDAKIEIITDKKYAFEPIPKGLKTNIIAHPRPVSNQVLKADFSRATGFNNQRPVKDISSELQSALDALKASGGGTLYLPAGRYLVDKPIKIPSGVELRGSWDVQHHTQNGGTAIFTNYDGGDAGENAPSLIQLETNAGIRGITLAQLNIISGEYSAESPRKTPFLIQGQGPKVYVINVTIAIGDKGIDLASYDTSGHYVDYLGGVPLRAGIWVGGGAEGGFIRNMQFNPHYGSRLPEGGQGYPRVAMMRFVQSNCSALKFADVKNQTIFNNFVYGSVYGIHFLKDEITGKYPGKMTMIGHGSDGCTYSLFVEDADKDTKIIAVNSELVNTKIPNEPVRSYVLMGKEMNTSKVHPDAKLILYNSAFWGSPVFGAIINSGIVSFQQANFSRSGTYGVDVRGGRAHVYTSYFAQEIPDTVTLNGYARLGMYGNLIELTNNYYISGFRFDKEGKGILCGSDKR
;
A
#
# COMPACT_ATOMS: atom_id res chain seq x y z
N MET A 1 32.59 -18.95 97.58
CA MET A 1 32.04 -17.91 96.68
C MET A 1 32.41 -18.24 95.24
N ASN A 2 31.37 -18.52 94.46
CA ASN A 2 31.18 -18.58 93.00
C ASN A 2 32.37 -18.84 92.05
N LYS A 3 32.47 -20.11 91.65
CA LYS A 3 32.86 -20.54 90.31
C LYS A 3 31.79 -20.10 89.30
N ARG A 4 32.20 -19.52 88.17
CA ARG A 4 31.85 -19.92 86.77
C ARG A 4 32.10 -18.73 85.82
N ASN A 5 33.30 -18.71 85.24
CA ASN A 5 33.67 -17.87 84.10
C ASN A 5 33.78 -18.80 82.88
N VAL A 6 32.65 -19.11 82.23
CA VAL A 6 32.63 -19.79 80.92
C VAL A 6 31.55 -19.20 79.96
N ASP A 7 30.68 -18.30 80.41
CA ASP A 7 29.45 -18.00 79.66
C ASP A 7 29.50 -16.77 78.72
N ASN A 8 30.63 -16.07 78.57
CA ASN A 8 30.66 -14.80 77.81
C ASN A 8 31.39 -14.81 76.46
N ILE A 9 31.86 -15.97 75.99
CA ILE A 9 32.46 -16.11 74.65
C ILE A 9 31.54 -16.89 73.69
N PHE A 10 30.63 -17.73 74.20
CA PHE A 10 29.71 -18.51 73.35
C PHE A 10 28.48 -17.74 72.85
N VAL A 11 28.03 -16.70 73.56
CA VAL A 11 26.82 -15.95 73.16
C VAL A 11 27.10 -14.96 72.01
N LYS A 12 28.35 -14.50 71.83
CA LYS A 12 28.72 -13.64 70.70
C LYS A 12 29.00 -14.40 69.40
N SER A 13 29.46 -15.65 69.47
CA SER A 13 29.68 -16.48 68.29
C SER A 13 28.37 -17.05 67.73
N GLU A 14 27.39 -17.40 68.57
CA GLU A 14 26.09 -17.90 68.09
C GLU A 14 25.23 -16.79 67.47
N ILE A 15 25.27 -15.57 68.01
CA ILE A 15 24.53 -14.43 67.42
C ILE A 15 25.15 -14.01 66.08
N ILE A 16 26.48 -14.05 65.93
CA ILE A 16 27.14 -13.75 64.65
C ILE A 16 26.90 -14.88 63.63
N PHE A 17 26.87 -16.14 64.04
CA PHE A 17 26.58 -17.28 63.16
C PHE A 17 25.12 -17.33 62.71
N VAL A 18 24.17 -16.94 63.56
CA VAL A 18 22.74 -16.83 63.21
C VAL A 18 22.46 -15.62 62.33
N ILE A 19 23.16 -14.49 62.52
CA ILE A 19 23.08 -13.33 61.61
C ILE A 19 23.74 -13.64 60.26
N PHE A 20 24.82 -14.43 60.23
CA PHE A 20 25.47 -14.87 58.99
C PHE A 20 24.63 -15.93 58.24
N LEU A 21 23.95 -16.84 58.95
CA LEU A 21 22.99 -17.76 58.35
C LEU A 21 21.73 -17.04 57.85
N MET A 22 21.20 -16.05 58.59
CA MET A 22 20.08 -15.23 58.10
C MET A 22 20.48 -14.34 56.93
N ALA A 23 21.73 -13.87 56.86
CA ALA A 23 22.24 -13.15 55.69
C ALA A 23 22.47 -14.08 54.48
N LEU A 24 22.95 -15.31 54.68
CA LEU A 24 23.09 -16.30 53.60
C LEU A 24 21.73 -16.83 53.11
N PHE A 25 20.76 -17.06 54.02
CA PHE A 25 19.38 -17.38 53.63
C PHE A 25 18.67 -16.19 53.00
N SER A 26 18.95 -14.94 53.42
CA SER A 26 18.39 -13.74 52.78
C SER A 26 19.01 -13.45 51.42
N VAL A 27 20.28 -13.86 51.19
CA VAL A 27 20.94 -13.72 49.89
C VAL A 27 20.49 -14.82 48.93
N GLU A 28 20.26 -16.05 49.39
CA GLU A 28 19.66 -17.12 48.57
C GLU A 28 18.14 -16.93 48.34
N THR A 29 17.40 -16.30 49.27
CA THR A 29 15.98 -15.97 49.05
C THR A 29 15.77 -14.64 48.34
N ALA A 30 16.74 -13.72 48.34
CA ALA A 30 16.71 -12.52 47.49
C ALA A 30 17.04 -12.83 46.03
N ASP A 31 17.92 -13.80 45.77
CA ASP A 31 18.17 -14.30 44.40
C ASP A 31 16.99 -15.16 43.88
N ALA A 32 16.20 -15.75 44.77
CA ALA A 32 14.95 -16.45 44.43
C ALA A 32 13.72 -15.52 44.31
N GLN A 33 13.77 -14.29 44.81
CA GLN A 33 12.71 -13.28 44.63
C GLN A 33 12.98 -12.28 43.49
N ILE A 34 14.11 -12.42 42.77
CA ILE A 34 14.43 -11.62 41.58
C ILE A 34 14.72 -12.55 40.40
N LYS A 35 13.67 -13.23 39.95
CA LYS A 35 13.51 -13.72 38.57
C LYS A 35 12.05 -14.15 38.47
N LYS A 36 11.16 -13.23 38.07
CA LYS A 36 10.00 -13.65 37.31
C LYS A 36 10.59 -14.31 36.07
N GLN A 37 10.78 -15.63 36.12
CA GLN A 37 11.32 -16.39 35.02
C GLN A 37 10.30 -16.21 33.90
N GLN A 38 10.65 -15.43 32.88
CA GLN A 38 9.79 -15.24 31.72
C GLN A 38 9.57 -16.64 31.14
N THR A 39 8.36 -17.17 31.33
CA THR A 39 8.03 -18.53 30.96
C THR A 39 7.88 -18.59 29.45
N LEU A 40 8.62 -19.50 28.83
CA LEU A 40 8.41 -19.85 27.43
C LEU A 40 7.01 -20.41 27.27
N GLN A 41 6.22 -19.80 26.40
CA GLN A 41 4.87 -20.20 26.04
C GLN A 41 4.86 -20.69 24.59
N HIS A 42 3.70 -21.10 24.12
CA HIS A 42 3.46 -21.39 22.71
C HIS A 42 2.45 -20.39 22.16
N SER A 43 2.52 -20.15 20.85
CA SER A 43 1.47 -19.40 20.16
C SER A 43 0.10 -20.06 20.34
N ILE A 44 -0.94 -19.25 20.18
CA ILE A 44 -2.32 -19.72 20.28
C ILE A 44 -2.55 -20.78 19.21
N LYS A 45 -3.04 -21.94 19.64
CA LYS A 45 -3.40 -23.04 18.75
C LYS A 45 -4.71 -22.70 18.04
N THR A 46 -4.64 -22.51 16.73
CA THR A 46 -5.80 -22.34 15.86
C THR A 46 -6.31 -23.68 15.33
N VAL A 47 -7.58 -23.70 14.93
CA VAL A 47 -8.22 -24.80 14.19
C VAL A 47 -7.79 -24.75 12.73
N TYR A 48 -7.69 -23.56 12.15
CA TYR A 48 -7.36 -23.38 10.73
C TYR A 48 -5.92 -22.88 10.53
N SER A 49 -5.40 -23.09 9.33
CA SER A 49 -4.04 -22.68 8.96
C SER A 49 -3.92 -21.17 8.92
N THR A 50 -2.86 -20.63 9.52
CA THR A 50 -2.58 -19.20 9.57
C THR A 50 -1.32 -18.84 8.80
N LYS A 51 -1.27 -17.62 8.25
CA LYS A 51 -0.07 -17.06 7.62
C LYS A 51 1.13 -16.99 8.57
N ASP A 52 0.87 -16.90 9.87
CA ASP A 52 1.86 -16.74 10.93
C ASP A 52 1.38 -17.31 12.27
N TRP A 53 2.27 -17.45 13.25
CA TRP A 53 1.93 -17.78 14.64
C TRP A 53 1.02 -16.72 15.25
N VAL A 54 -0.05 -17.18 15.89
CA VAL A 54 -1.05 -16.31 16.53
C VAL A 54 -0.60 -15.97 17.95
N ILE A 55 -0.44 -14.68 18.20
CA ILE A 55 -0.12 -14.13 19.51
C ILE A 55 -1.17 -13.06 19.79
N SER A 56 -1.77 -13.09 20.98
CA SER A 56 -2.75 -12.08 21.37
C SER A 56 -2.52 -11.58 22.79
N ASP A 57 -3.06 -10.40 23.07
CA ASP A 57 -3.04 -9.80 24.40
C ASP A 57 -4.27 -10.19 25.21
N PHE A 58 -5.40 -10.34 24.53
CA PHE A 58 -6.71 -10.66 25.11
C PHE A 58 -7.41 -11.72 24.27
N VAL A 59 -8.27 -12.53 24.91
CA VAL A 59 -9.16 -13.48 24.25
C VAL A 59 -10.59 -13.17 24.67
N VAL A 60 -11.51 -12.96 23.73
CA VAL A 60 -12.88 -12.52 24.07
C VAL A 60 -13.66 -13.49 24.96
N THR A 61 -13.31 -14.78 24.93
CA THR A 61 -13.93 -15.83 25.75
C THR A 61 -13.30 -15.97 27.13
N ASP A 62 -12.25 -15.20 27.46
CA ASP A 62 -11.67 -15.21 28.80
C ASP A 62 -12.76 -14.86 29.82
N PRO A 63 -12.76 -15.49 31.01
CA PRO A 63 -13.81 -15.27 32.02
C PRO A 63 -14.01 -13.80 32.42
N MET A 64 -13.01 -12.94 32.20
CA MET A 64 -13.11 -11.50 32.45
C MET A 64 -14.02 -10.76 31.47
N PHE A 65 -14.20 -11.28 30.24
CA PHE A 65 -15.05 -10.68 29.20
C PHE A 65 -16.30 -11.52 28.95
N GLY A 66 -16.16 -12.85 28.93
CA GLY A 66 -17.28 -13.79 28.94
C GLY A 66 -18.05 -13.89 27.62
N ALA A 67 -17.42 -13.65 26.47
CA ALA A 67 -18.05 -13.92 25.17
C ALA A 67 -18.38 -15.41 25.01
N LYS A 68 -19.47 -15.71 24.31
CA LYS A 68 -19.97 -17.07 24.12
C LYS A 68 -20.43 -17.29 22.68
N ALA A 69 -19.94 -18.36 22.08
CA ALA A 69 -20.44 -18.87 20.82
C ALA A 69 -21.72 -19.72 21.04
N GLU A 70 -22.74 -19.10 21.64
CA GLU A 70 -24.01 -19.74 22.01
C GLU A 70 -25.18 -19.02 21.32
N PRO A 71 -26.11 -19.73 20.66
CA PRO A 71 -27.28 -19.12 20.06
C PRO A 71 -28.10 -18.30 21.08
N GLY A 72 -28.51 -17.09 20.69
CA GLY A 72 -29.24 -16.15 21.53
C GLY A 72 -28.40 -15.33 22.51
N PHE A 73 -27.08 -15.56 22.63
CA PHE A 73 -26.22 -14.76 23.49
C PHE A 73 -25.71 -13.52 22.75
N ASP A 74 -25.98 -12.33 23.29
CA ASP A 74 -25.49 -11.07 22.72
C ASP A 74 -24.05 -10.78 23.12
N ASN A 75 -23.13 -10.95 22.17
CA ASN A 75 -21.69 -10.83 22.39
C ASN A 75 -21.18 -9.39 22.40
N ARG A 76 -22.01 -8.39 22.07
CA ARG A 76 -21.56 -7.00 21.89
C ARG A 76 -20.78 -6.48 23.10
N ALA A 77 -21.33 -6.63 24.31
CA ALA A 77 -20.71 -6.09 25.52
C ALA A 77 -19.36 -6.77 25.86
N ALA A 78 -19.28 -8.09 25.68
CA ALA A 78 -18.05 -8.85 25.94
C ALA A 78 -16.94 -8.48 24.95
N PHE A 79 -17.28 -8.39 23.66
CA PHE A 79 -16.32 -7.97 22.62
C PHE A 79 -15.84 -6.55 22.85
N GLN A 80 -16.75 -5.61 23.13
CA GLN A 80 -16.37 -4.22 23.40
C GLN A 80 -15.47 -4.12 24.64
N ALA A 81 -15.76 -4.85 25.72
CA ALA A 81 -14.90 -4.86 26.91
C ALA A 81 -13.48 -5.38 26.62
N ALA A 82 -13.33 -6.39 25.75
CA ALA A 82 -12.02 -6.87 25.33
C ALA A 82 -11.27 -5.85 24.44
N ILE A 83 -11.99 -5.18 23.55
CA ILE A 83 -11.45 -4.08 22.72
C ILE A 83 -10.99 -2.92 23.61
N ASP A 84 -11.79 -2.53 24.60
CA ASP A 84 -11.50 -1.45 25.54
C ASP A 84 -10.27 -1.79 26.39
N ALA A 85 -10.17 -3.03 26.90
CA ALA A 85 -9.01 -3.50 27.66
C ALA A 85 -7.71 -3.50 26.83
N ALA A 86 -7.79 -3.87 25.55
CA ALA A 86 -6.67 -3.78 24.62
C ALA A 86 -6.23 -2.33 24.41
N TYR A 87 -7.18 -1.41 24.22
CA TYR A 87 -6.90 0.01 24.09
C TYR A 87 -6.29 0.60 25.36
N GLU A 88 -6.86 0.32 26.55
CA GLU A 88 -6.33 0.77 27.85
C GLU A 88 -4.91 0.26 28.12
N SER A 89 -4.54 -0.90 27.54
CA SER A 89 -3.19 -1.45 27.58
C SER A 89 -2.20 -0.76 26.62
N GLY A 90 -2.68 0.23 25.86
CA GLY A 90 -1.93 0.97 24.86
C GLY A 90 -2.10 0.46 23.42
N GLY A 91 -3.00 -0.49 23.18
CA GLY A 91 -3.18 -1.21 21.92
C GLY A 91 -2.88 -2.71 22.05
N GLY A 92 -3.19 -3.49 21.03
CA GLY A 92 -2.96 -4.93 21.04
C GLY A 92 -3.92 -5.72 20.15
N VAL A 93 -3.75 -7.04 20.18
CA VAL A 93 -4.58 -7.99 19.42
C VAL A 93 -5.58 -8.65 20.35
N VAL A 94 -6.86 -8.59 19.99
CA VAL A 94 -7.96 -9.30 20.64
C VAL A 94 -8.32 -10.52 19.79
N TYR A 95 -8.04 -11.71 20.33
CA TYR A 95 -8.31 -12.97 19.66
C TYR A 95 -9.73 -13.47 19.89
N ILE A 96 -10.34 -13.96 18.83
CA ILE A 96 -11.68 -14.55 18.81
C ILE A 96 -11.52 -16.02 18.39
N PRO A 97 -11.72 -16.99 19.30
CA PRO A 97 -11.69 -18.41 18.95
C PRO A 97 -12.77 -18.77 17.93
N ALA A 98 -12.54 -19.81 17.13
CA ALA A 98 -13.54 -20.34 16.20
C ALA A 98 -14.89 -20.61 16.89
N GLY A 99 -15.99 -20.23 16.24
CA GLY A 99 -17.34 -20.29 16.78
C GLY A 99 -18.26 -19.23 16.17
N ASN A 100 -19.56 -19.37 16.46
CA ASN A 100 -20.62 -18.47 15.98
C ASN A 100 -21.04 -17.52 17.09
N TYR A 101 -20.76 -16.22 16.93
CA TYR A 101 -21.02 -15.20 17.93
C TYR A 101 -22.12 -14.26 17.47
N GLU A 102 -23.26 -14.25 18.17
CA GLU A 102 -24.40 -13.41 17.81
C GLU A 102 -24.32 -12.00 18.42
N PHE A 103 -24.82 -11.00 17.67
CA PHE A 103 -24.92 -9.61 18.09
C PHE A 103 -26.36 -9.12 17.96
N HIS A 104 -26.97 -8.73 19.09
CA HIS A 104 -28.41 -8.39 19.20
C HIS A 104 -28.67 -6.96 19.67
N SER A 105 -27.62 -6.20 20.03
CA SER A 105 -27.76 -4.81 20.44
C SER A 105 -26.84 -3.86 19.66
N THR A 106 -27.18 -2.58 19.69
CA THR A 106 -26.40 -1.46 19.14
C THR A 106 -26.09 -0.44 20.24
N GLN A 107 -25.19 0.49 19.95
CA GLN A 107 -24.96 1.73 20.70
C GLN A 107 -25.13 2.93 19.78
N ILE A 108 -25.44 4.09 20.37
CA ILE A 108 -25.57 5.35 19.63
C ILE A 108 -24.24 6.10 19.68
N GLY A 109 -23.71 6.43 18.50
CA GLY A 109 -22.60 7.36 18.32
C GLY A 109 -23.10 8.74 17.87
N ILE A 110 -22.24 9.74 18.00
CA ILE A 110 -22.51 11.11 17.56
C ILE A 110 -21.42 11.54 16.59
N LYS A 111 -21.80 11.97 15.38
CA LYS A 111 -20.90 12.59 14.40
C LYS A 111 -21.23 14.08 14.31
N SER A 112 -20.25 14.92 14.65
CA SER A 112 -20.37 16.37 14.45
C SER A 112 -19.95 16.73 13.03
N VAL A 113 -20.85 17.32 12.26
CA VAL A 113 -20.65 17.65 10.84
C VAL A 113 -20.73 19.16 10.63
N ARG A 114 -19.80 19.70 9.84
CA ARG A 114 -19.83 21.11 9.40
C ARG A 114 -20.90 21.28 8.33
N VAL A 115 -21.98 22.00 8.66
CA VAL A 115 -23.13 22.26 7.79
C VAL A 115 -23.37 23.78 7.64
N ARG A 116 -24.11 24.20 6.61
CA ARG A 116 -24.42 25.61 6.36
C ARG A 116 -25.89 25.93 6.63
N GLN A 117 -26.16 27.07 7.27
CA GLN A 117 -27.50 27.65 7.41
C GLN A 117 -27.47 29.08 6.84
N GLY A 118 -27.98 29.26 5.62
CA GLY A 118 -27.83 30.53 4.89
C GLY A 118 -26.37 30.81 4.56
N THR A 119 -25.84 31.95 5.01
CA THR A 119 -24.41 32.30 4.87
C THR A 119 -23.54 31.82 6.02
N SER A 120 -24.13 31.40 7.15
CA SER A 120 -23.42 30.99 8.37
C SER A 120 -23.01 29.52 8.35
N GLU A 121 -21.86 29.22 8.97
CA GLU A 121 -21.37 27.87 9.20
C GLU A 121 -21.68 27.43 10.63
N ASN A 122 -22.24 26.24 10.79
CA ASN A 122 -22.55 25.65 12.09
C ASN A 122 -22.04 24.19 12.14
N LYS A 123 -21.65 23.73 13.32
CA LYS A 123 -21.50 22.30 13.59
C LYS A 123 -22.86 21.75 14.00
N LYS A 124 -23.30 20.68 13.35
CA LYS A 124 -24.52 19.96 13.70
C LYS A 124 -24.18 18.51 14.01
N ASP A 125 -24.72 18.04 15.11
CA ASP A 125 -24.54 16.66 15.55
C ASP A 125 -25.62 15.76 14.96
N PHE A 126 -25.19 14.59 14.51
CA PHE A 126 -26.04 13.53 13.96
C PHE A 126 -25.78 12.24 14.72
N ASN A 127 -26.86 11.59 15.12
CA ASN A 127 -26.80 10.27 15.75
C ASN A 127 -26.66 9.20 14.67
N TYR A 128 -25.92 8.14 15.00
CA TYR A 128 -25.83 6.92 14.20
C TYR A 128 -25.72 5.73 15.13
N GLU A 129 -26.08 4.54 14.64
CA GLU A 129 -25.93 3.29 15.40
C GLU A 129 -24.65 2.56 15.01
N TYR A 130 -23.98 1.97 16.00
CA TYR A 130 -22.86 1.05 15.80
C TYR A 130 -22.93 -0.17 16.74
N VAL A 131 -22.29 -1.28 16.39
CA VAL A 131 -22.24 -2.47 17.27
C VAL A 131 -20.91 -2.55 18.02
N LEU A 132 -19.79 -2.51 17.29
CA LEU A 132 -18.44 -2.51 17.85
C LEU A 132 -17.67 -1.27 17.40
N ARG A 133 -16.86 -0.69 18.28
CA ARG A 133 -15.92 0.39 17.94
C ARG A 133 -14.51 -0.05 18.27
N LEU A 134 -13.68 -0.18 17.24
CA LEU A 134 -12.25 -0.39 17.41
C LEU A 134 -11.56 0.93 17.71
N HIS A 135 -10.83 0.95 18.81
CA HIS A 135 -10.02 2.11 19.22
C HIS A 135 -8.64 2.08 18.54
N PRO A 136 -8.00 3.24 18.34
CA PRO A 136 -6.66 3.29 17.75
C PRO A 136 -5.66 2.37 18.44
N GLY A 137 -4.96 1.52 17.68
CA GLY A 137 -4.03 0.54 18.24
C GLY A 137 -4.60 -0.87 18.41
N VAL A 138 -5.91 -1.06 18.22
CA VAL A 138 -6.57 -2.35 18.51
C VAL A 138 -6.90 -3.11 17.23
N GLN A 139 -6.65 -4.42 17.26
CA GLN A 139 -6.94 -5.33 16.17
C GLN A 139 -7.84 -6.47 16.67
N LEU A 140 -8.91 -6.76 15.92
CA LEU A 140 -9.66 -8.00 16.06
C LEU A 140 -9.06 -9.07 15.16
N ARG A 141 -8.87 -10.26 15.72
CA ARG A 141 -8.31 -11.40 15.00
C ARG A 141 -9.11 -12.65 15.32
N GLY A 142 -9.73 -13.25 14.32
CA GLY A 142 -10.37 -14.56 14.48
C GLY A 142 -9.46 -15.73 14.13
N ASP A 143 -10.08 -16.90 14.12
CA ASP A 143 -9.61 -18.12 13.48
C ASP A 143 -10.43 -18.37 12.20
N TRP A 144 -9.81 -18.52 11.05
CA TRP A 144 -10.51 -18.47 9.76
C TRP A 144 -9.89 -19.37 8.70
N ALA A 145 -10.74 -19.90 7.84
CA ALA A 145 -10.35 -20.66 6.67
C ALA A 145 -10.80 -19.92 5.39
N ALA A 146 -9.90 -19.82 4.41
CA ALA A 146 -10.24 -19.26 3.11
C ALA A 146 -11.36 -20.06 2.43
N PRO A 147 -12.49 -19.44 2.05
CA PRO A 147 -13.58 -20.12 1.34
C PRO A 147 -13.10 -20.86 0.10
N GLU A 148 -12.21 -20.27 -0.71
CA GLU A 148 -11.72 -20.90 -1.95
C GLU A 148 -10.92 -22.18 -1.70
N SER A 149 -10.23 -22.29 -0.56
CA SER A 149 -9.53 -23.52 -0.16
C SER A 149 -10.45 -24.55 0.49
N ASN A 150 -11.73 -24.20 0.73
CA ASN A 150 -12.70 -25.01 1.48
C ASN A 150 -14.03 -25.15 0.73
N ASN A 151 -13.98 -25.24 -0.61
CA ASN A 151 -15.17 -25.43 -1.48
C ASN A 151 -16.26 -24.35 -1.30
N GLY A 152 -15.88 -23.14 -0.92
CA GLY A 152 -16.76 -22.01 -0.64
C GLY A 152 -17.35 -21.98 0.77
N MET A 153 -17.08 -22.99 1.61
CA MET A 153 -17.60 -23.04 2.98
C MET A 153 -17.02 -21.92 3.85
N VAL A 154 -17.89 -21.30 4.65
CA VAL A 154 -17.53 -20.30 5.65
C VAL A 154 -17.27 -21.02 6.96
N LEU A 155 -16.02 -20.96 7.45
CA LEU A 155 -15.53 -21.73 8.58
C LEU A 155 -14.72 -20.86 9.55
N GLY A 156 -14.67 -21.29 10.82
CA GLY A 156 -13.91 -20.60 11.86
C GLY A 156 -14.75 -19.65 12.69
N THR A 157 -14.29 -18.41 12.81
CA THR A 157 -14.94 -17.35 13.58
C THR A 157 -15.98 -16.69 12.71
N ILE A 158 -17.25 -16.80 13.12
CA ILE A 158 -18.39 -16.24 12.41
C ILE A 158 -19.10 -15.25 13.33
N LEU A 159 -19.14 -13.99 12.92
CA LEU A 159 -19.91 -12.95 13.59
C LEU A 159 -21.31 -12.90 12.95
N GLU A 160 -22.33 -13.30 13.72
CA GLU A 160 -23.73 -13.33 13.30
C GLU A 160 -24.44 -12.02 13.69
N VAL A 161 -24.70 -11.17 12.70
CA VAL A 161 -25.28 -9.84 12.92
C VAL A 161 -26.81 -9.93 12.86
N ARG A 162 -27.49 -9.74 14.01
CA ARG A 162 -28.96 -9.80 14.16
C ARG A 162 -29.58 -8.43 14.46
N VAL A 163 -28.90 -7.36 14.04
CA VAL A 163 -29.31 -5.96 14.21
C VAL A 163 -29.17 -5.18 12.90
N GLY A 164 -29.79 -4.00 12.83
CA GLY A 164 -29.66 -3.10 11.68
C GLY A 164 -30.52 -3.46 10.46
N LYS A 165 -31.36 -4.49 10.52
CA LYS A 165 -32.30 -4.81 9.45
C LYS A 165 -33.28 -3.65 9.22
N ASN A 166 -33.35 -3.16 7.99
CA ASN A 166 -34.12 -1.97 7.63
C ASN A 166 -33.67 -0.69 8.37
N ALA A 167 -32.40 -0.59 8.77
CA ALA A 167 -31.89 0.61 9.41
C ALA A 167 -32.16 1.84 8.53
N PRO A 168 -32.78 2.91 9.04
CA PRO A 168 -33.15 4.08 8.23
C PRO A 168 -31.91 4.81 7.68
N ASN A 169 -30.77 4.63 8.33
CA ASN A 169 -29.52 5.30 8.05
C ASN A 169 -28.45 4.31 7.53
N TYR A 170 -28.86 3.22 6.86
CA TYR A 170 -27.98 2.15 6.37
C TYR A 170 -26.84 2.62 5.43
N ASP A 171 -27.07 3.70 4.68
CA ASP A 171 -26.10 4.37 3.79
C ASP A 171 -26.28 5.90 3.84
N GLY A 172 -26.69 6.42 5.01
CA GLY A 172 -27.05 7.83 5.13
C GLY A 172 -25.83 8.75 5.10
N SER A 173 -25.97 9.87 4.40
CA SER A 173 -24.99 10.93 4.35
C SER A 173 -25.67 12.29 4.43
N VAL A 174 -24.92 13.30 4.86
CA VAL A 174 -25.40 14.68 4.94
C VAL A 174 -24.47 15.60 4.19
N LYS A 175 -25.07 16.56 3.46
CA LYS A 175 -24.32 17.61 2.79
C LYS A 175 -23.47 18.36 3.82
N SER A 176 -22.19 18.43 3.54
CA SER A 176 -21.17 18.96 4.43
C SER A 176 -20.17 19.80 3.63
N TRP A 177 -19.21 20.41 4.33
CA TRP A 177 -18.18 21.21 3.71
C TRP A 177 -16.81 20.90 4.31
N TRP A 178 -15.81 20.80 3.46
CA TRP A 178 -14.43 20.56 3.86
C TRP A 178 -13.50 21.55 3.17
N ASN A 179 -12.37 21.85 3.83
CA ASN A 179 -11.31 22.67 3.24
C ASN A 179 -10.33 21.73 2.58
N ASP A 180 -10.24 21.84 1.26
CA ASP A 180 -9.34 21.03 0.45
C ASP A 180 -7.91 21.53 0.56
N SER A 181 -7.15 20.94 1.47
CA SER A 181 -5.75 21.30 1.69
C SER A 181 -4.87 21.10 0.46
N GLN A 182 -5.26 20.21 -0.46
CA GLN A 182 -4.53 19.99 -1.71
C GLN A 182 -4.90 21.02 -2.79
N ALA A 183 -6.12 21.57 -2.76
CA ALA A 183 -6.56 22.68 -3.60
C ALA A 183 -6.42 24.05 -2.91
N GLY A 184 -5.35 24.28 -2.15
CA GLY A 184 -5.08 25.58 -1.52
C GLY A 184 -6.08 25.97 -0.42
N ASN A 185 -6.61 24.99 0.30
CA ASN A 185 -7.72 25.11 1.26
C ASN A 185 -9.03 25.60 0.63
N ALA A 186 -9.27 25.30 -0.65
CA ALA A 186 -10.54 25.60 -1.30
C ALA A 186 -11.72 24.98 -0.52
N LEU A 187 -12.76 25.77 -0.28
CA LEU A 187 -13.96 25.30 0.40
C LEU A 187 -14.82 24.50 -0.59
N ARG A 188 -14.95 23.19 -0.37
CA ARG A 188 -15.73 22.28 -1.23
C ARG A 188 -17.00 21.82 -0.52
N THR A 189 -18.11 21.74 -1.24
CA THR A 189 -19.29 20.97 -0.79
C THR A 189 -18.95 19.49 -0.94
N THR A 190 -19.09 18.68 0.09
CA THR A 190 -18.99 17.20 0.03
C THR A 190 -20.15 16.58 0.80
N TYR A 191 -20.13 15.27 1.00
CA TYR A 191 -21.07 14.54 1.85
C TYR A 191 -20.28 13.82 2.94
N THR A 192 -20.64 14.08 4.19
CA THR A 192 -20.12 13.32 5.32
C THR A 192 -21.09 12.17 5.57
N SER A 193 -20.58 10.94 5.51
CA SER A 193 -21.38 9.79 5.89
C SER A 193 -21.72 9.87 7.38
N ILE A 194 -23.00 9.64 7.67
CA ILE A 194 -23.53 9.45 9.02
C ILE A 194 -24.07 8.04 9.19
N ALA A 195 -23.82 7.15 8.23
CA ALA A 195 -24.49 5.86 8.11
C ALA A 195 -24.31 4.95 9.33
N ASP A 196 -25.32 4.18 9.71
CA ASP A 196 -25.16 3.14 10.73
C ASP A 196 -24.11 2.12 10.27
N ARG A 197 -23.47 1.42 11.22
CA ARG A 197 -22.38 0.48 10.91
C ARG A 197 -22.28 -0.70 11.88
N PHE A 198 -21.80 -1.86 11.44
CA PHE A 198 -21.55 -2.98 12.36
C PHE A 198 -20.24 -2.74 13.14
N ILE A 199 -19.10 -2.74 12.46
CA ILE A 199 -17.79 -2.43 13.08
C ILE A 199 -17.30 -1.06 12.60
N GLU A 200 -17.18 -0.13 13.55
CA GLU A 200 -16.53 1.16 13.38
C GLU A 200 -15.02 1.02 13.60
N MET A 201 -14.24 1.32 12.56
CA MET A 201 -12.79 1.21 12.53
C MET A 201 -12.16 2.60 12.59
N ASN A 202 -11.56 2.96 13.73
CA ASN A 202 -10.76 4.17 13.83
C ASN A 202 -9.36 3.98 13.20
N ALA A 203 -8.58 5.05 13.10
CA ALA A 203 -7.21 5.00 12.60
C ALA A 203 -6.37 3.95 13.36
N GLY A 204 -5.50 3.23 12.64
CA GLY A 204 -4.64 2.15 13.11
C GLY A 204 -5.40 1.01 13.76
N THR A 205 -6.42 0.49 13.08
CA THR A 205 -7.17 -0.69 13.52
C THR A 205 -7.13 -1.79 12.48
N GLY A 206 -7.38 -3.03 12.93
CA GLY A 206 -7.41 -4.20 12.07
C GLY A 206 -8.63 -5.08 12.34
N VAL A 207 -9.25 -5.60 11.29
CA VAL A 207 -10.20 -6.73 11.37
C VAL A 207 -9.61 -7.85 10.52
N THR A 208 -9.23 -8.95 11.17
CA THR A 208 -8.49 -10.02 10.51
C THR A 208 -9.04 -11.41 10.79
N ASN A 209 -8.93 -12.31 9.81
CA ASN A 209 -9.17 -13.75 9.98
C ASN A 209 -10.54 -14.08 10.57
N LEU A 210 -11.63 -13.52 10.03
CA LEU A 210 -12.99 -13.82 10.48
C LEU A 210 -14.03 -13.66 9.38
N SER A 211 -15.22 -14.21 9.60
CA SER A 211 -16.36 -14.07 8.69
C SER A 211 -17.48 -13.28 9.35
N ILE A 212 -18.23 -12.50 8.56
CA ILE A 212 -19.37 -11.72 9.02
C ILE A 212 -20.60 -12.11 8.18
N TRP A 213 -21.69 -12.48 8.86
CA TRP A 213 -22.90 -13.00 8.25
C TRP A 213 -24.14 -12.35 8.87
N TYR A 214 -25.16 -12.08 8.04
CA TYR A 214 -26.46 -11.54 8.42
C TYR A 214 -27.52 -12.65 8.29
N PRO A 215 -27.87 -13.38 9.36
CA PRO A 215 -28.74 -14.56 9.28
C PRO A 215 -30.17 -14.28 8.81
N GLU A 216 -30.64 -13.05 8.99
CA GLU A 216 -32.01 -12.64 8.68
C GLU A 216 -32.17 -12.04 7.28
N GLN A 217 -31.10 -12.02 6.48
CA GLN A 217 -31.12 -11.59 5.09
C GLN A 217 -31.72 -12.70 4.20
N ASN A 218 -32.59 -12.32 3.27
CA ASN A 218 -33.30 -13.25 2.40
C ASN A 218 -33.23 -12.74 0.96
N ILE A 219 -32.76 -13.57 0.02
CA ILE A 219 -32.62 -13.16 -1.39
C ILE A 219 -33.97 -12.79 -2.05
N ASN A 220 -35.06 -13.39 -1.57
CA ASN A 220 -36.40 -13.15 -2.12
C ASN A 220 -37.03 -11.87 -1.56
N ASP A 221 -36.43 -11.26 -0.53
CA ASP A 221 -36.87 -10.01 0.09
C ASP A 221 -35.66 -9.30 0.72
N VAL A 222 -34.73 -8.85 -0.14
CA VAL A 222 -33.48 -8.24 0.32
C VAL A 222 -33.78 -6.98 1.12
N LYS A 223 -33.28 -6.93 2.36
CA LYS A 223 -33.41 -5.77 3.24
C LYS A 223 -32.12 -4.97 3.32
N PRO A 224 -32.19 -3.63 3.41
CA PRO A 224 -31.01 -2.83 3.66
C PRO A 224 -30.47 -3.11 5.08
N TYR A 225 -29.14 -3.19 5.16
CA TYR A 225 -28.37 -3.23 6.40
C TYR A 225 -27.28 -2.15 6.37
N PRO A 226 -26.87 -1.66 7.55
CA PRO A 226 -25.68 -0.84 7.77
C PRO A 226 -24.43 -1.29 7.01
N TRP A 227 -23.46 -0.38 6.90
CA TRP A 227 -22.11 -0.74 6.48
C TRP A 227 -21.52 -1.79 7.42
N THR A 228 -21.00 -2.89 6.87
CA THR A 228 -20.47 -3.98 7.70
C THR A 228 -19.16 -3.56 8.37
N LEU A 229 -18.27 -2.97 7.59
CA LEU A 229 -17.01 -2.40 8.04
C LEU A 229 -16.98 -0.92 7.64
N PHE A 230 -16.59 -0.05 8.55
CA PHE A 230 -16.65 1.39 8.32
C PHE A 230 -15.45 2.11 8.91
N GLN A 231 -14.62 2.71 8.05
CA GLN A 231 -13.53 3.57 8.47
C GLN A 231 -14.03 5.02 8.65
N THR A 232 -13.91 5.56 9.87
CA THR A 232 -14.53 6.85 10.26
C THR A 232 -13.68 8.10 10.08
N GLN A 233 -12.39 7.94 9.80
CA GLN A 233 -11.37 8.99 9.75
C GLN A 233 -10.23 8.58 8.80
N GLY A 234 -9.42 9.55 8.36
CA GLY A 234 -8.16 9.30 7.65
C GLY A 234 -7.14 8.52 8.49
N ASN A 235 -6.07 8.09 7.83
CA ASN A 235 -5.02 7.12 8.17
C ASN A 235 -5.41 5.63 7.99
N CYS A 236 -4.71 4.73 8.67
CA CYS A 236 -4.71 3.30 8.33
C CYS A 236 -5.88 2.53 8.93
N ALA A 237 -6.51 1.66 8.15
CA ALA A 237 -7.43 0.64 8.63
C ALA A 237 -7.24 -0.60 7.76
N THR A 238 -7.04 -1.76 8.38
CA THR A 238 -6.71 -2.99 7.66
C THR A 238 -7.82 -4.02 7.80
N ILE A 239 -8.23 -4.58 6.67
CA ILE A 239 -9.15 -5.71 6.56
C ILE A 239 -8.36 -6.81 5.88
N GLU A 240 -8.13 -7.93 6.57
CA GLU A 240 -7.28 -9.00 6.05
C GLU A 240 -7.87 -10.38 6.32
N HIS A 241 -7.96 -11.25 5.31
CA HIS A 241 -8.52 -12.60 5.52
C HIS A 241 -9.95 -12.54 6.08
N VAL A 242 -10.78 -11.66 5.52
CA VAL A 242 -12.16 -11.46 5.96
C VAL A 242 -13.14 -11.95 4.90
N THR A 243 -14.18 -12.68 5.33
CA THR A 243 -15.30 -13.07 4.46
C THR A 243 -16.56 -12.32 4.84
N LEU A 244 -17.05 -11.46 3.95
CA LEU A 244 -18.36 -10.81 4.05
C LEU A 244 -19.38 -11.67 3.31
N VAL A 245 -20.21 -12.41 4.05
CA VAL A 245 -21.02 -13.50 3.48
C VAL A 245 -22.21 -13.00 2.69
N ASN A 246 -22.92 -11.98 3.19
CA ASN A 246 -24.15 -11.47 2.57
C ASN A 246 -24.45 -10.03 3.01
N SER A 247 -23.39 -9.24 3.16
CA SER A 247 -23.49 -7.83 3.54
C SER A 247 -24.39 -7.07 2.56
N TYR A 248 -25.23 -6.17 3.05
CA TYR A 248 -25.89 -5.22 2.15
C TYR A 248 -24.86 -4.21 1.61
N ASN A 249 -24.19 -3.53 2.54
CA ASN A 249 -23.03 -2.68 2.29
C ASN A 249 -21.80 -3.30 2.95
N GLY A 250 -20.73 -3.54 2.19
CA GLY A 250 -19.53 -4.23 2.65
C GLY A 250 -18.58 -3.34 3.46
N PHE A 251 -17.70 -2.61 2.79
CA PHE A 251 -16.72 -1.71 3.41
C PHE A 251 -16.80 -0.28 2.84
N ASN A 252 -16.83 0.70 3.74
CA ASN A 252 -16.75 2.12 3.40
C ASN A 252 -15.53 2.77 4.05
N SER A 253 -14.77 3.52 3.27
CA SER A 253 -13.74 4.43 3.77
C SER A 253 -13.99 5.86 3.28
N ALA A 254 -14.43 6.74 4.19
CA ALA A 254 -14.81 8.11 3.88
C ALA A 254 -14.76 9.05 5.12
N PRO A 255 -13.88 10.08 5.17
CA PRO A 255 -12.74 10.29 4.28
C PRO A 255 -11.68 9.22 4.48
N SER A 256 -10.92 8.92 3.43
CA SER A 256 -9.89 7.87 3.44
C SER A 256 -8.46 8.43 3.37
N GLU A 257 -7.47 7.61 3.73
CA GLU A 257 -6.05 7.87 3.44
C GLU A 257 -5.28 6.54 3.24
N LEU A 258 -5.20 5.66 4.24
CA LEU A 258 -4.32 4.47 4.21
C LEU A 258 -5.09 3.16 4.43
N HIS A 259 -6.31 3.03 3.89
CA HIS A 259 -7.05 1.77 3.97
C HIS A 259 -6.30 0.64 3.27
N TYR A 260 -6.45 -0.58 3.78
CA TYR A 260 -5.94 -1.76 3.11
C TYR A 260 -6.88 -2.94 3.25
N VAL A 261 -7.39 -3.39 2.12
CA VAL A 261 -8.18 -4.61 2.02
C VAL A 261 -7.31 -5.66 1.36
N LEU A 262 -7.01 -6.74 2.07
CA LEU A 262 -6.09 -7.79 1.67
C LEU A 262 -6.74 -9.18 1.82
N ASP A 263 -6.53 -10.07 0.85
CA ASP A 263 -6.86 -11.51 0.94
C ASP A 263 -8.31 -11.77 1.40
N SER A 264 -9.29 -11.03 0.87
CA SER A 264 -10.66 -10.98 1.40
C SER A 264 -11.73 -11.33 0.37
N TYR A 265 -12.85 -11.87 0.85
CA TYR A 265 -13.92 -12.44 0.04
C TYR A 265 -15.26 -11.76 0.35
N ILE A 266 -15.98 -11.29 -0.66
CA ILE A 266 -17.15 -10.43 -0.45
C ILE A 266 -18.32 -10.84 -1.34
N THR A 267 -19.46 -11.16 -0.72
CA THR A 267 -20.77 -11.02 -1.37
C THR A 267 -21.47 -9.80 -0.78
N ALA A 268 -21.73 -8.80 -1.63
CA ALA A 268 -22.46 -7.60 -1.26
C ALA A 268 -23.75 -7.44 -2.08
N LEU A 269 -24.84 -7.04 -1.43
CA LEU A 269 -26.16 -6.92 -2.06
C LEU A 269 -26.46 -5.49 -2.57
N ASN A 270 -25.67 -4.49 -2.20
CA ASN A 270 -25.76 -3.13 -2.73
C ASN A 270 -24.38 -2.61 -3.17
N LYS A 271 -23.45 -2.44 -2.22
CA LYS A 271 -22.09 -1.96 -2.49
C LYS A 271 -21.06 -2.86 -1.80
N GLY A 272 -20.09 -3.38 -2.56
CA GLY A 272 -18.99 -4.19 -2.01
C GLY A 272 -17.99 -3.32 -1.24
N ILE A 273 -17.21 -2.53 -1.95
CA ILE A 273 -16.26 -1.56 -1.37
C ILE A 273 -16.54 -0.18 -1.94
N GLU A 274 -16.61 0.85 -1.09
CA GLU A 274 -16.71 2.25 -1.50
C GLU A 274 -15.59 3.07 -0.86
N VAL A 275 -14.79 3.73 -1.71
CA VAL A 275 -13.67 4.59 -1.30
C VAL A 275 -13.94 6.02 -1.75
N HIS A 276 -13.73 6.95 -0.83
CA HIS A 276 -14.11 8.34 -1.00
C HIS A 276 -13.17 9.31 -0.26
N VAL A 277 -12.76 10.38 -0.95
CA VAL A 277 -11.80 11.39 -0.45
C VAL A 277 -10.56 10.72 0.13
N CYS A 278 -9.90 9.85 -0.64
CA CYS A 278 -8.63 9.27 -0.22
C CYS A 278 -7.51 10.28 -0.49
N THR A 279 -6.91 10.86 0.55
CA THR A 279 -5.87 11.89 0.41
C THR A 279 -4.44 11.38 0.63
N ASP A 280 -4.30 10.08 0.80
CA ASP A 280 -3.04 9.32 0.85
C ASP A 280 -3.28 7.95 0.19
N ILE A 281 -2.30 7.04 0.26
CA ILE A 281 -2.29 5.81 -0.55
C ILE A 281 -3.17 4.69 0.04
N GLY A 282 -4.38 4.57 -0.51
CA GLY A 282 -5.27 3.42 -0.33
C GLY A 282 -4.83 2.18 -1.10
N ARG A 283 -5.05 1.00 -0.54
CA ARG A 283 -4.66 -0.29 -1.14
C ARG A 283 -5.80 -1.31 -1.13
N ILE A 284 -5.98 -2.00 -2.25
CA ILE A 284 -6.83 -3.18 -2.40
C ILE A 284 -6.00 -4.27 -3.07
N GLU A 285 -5.75 -5.38 -2.38
CA GLU A 285 -4.86 -6.45 -2.83
C GLU A 285 -5.49 -7.84 -2.63
N ASN A 286 -5.52 -8.65 -3.69
CA ASN A 286 -6.02 -10.03 -3.64
C ASN A 286 -7.43 -10.14 -3.01
N VAL A 287 -8.37 -9.40 -3.57
CA VAL A 287 -9.76 -9.34 -3.08
C VAL A 287 -10.68 -9.92 -4.13
N SER A 288 -11.59 -10.79 -3.72
CA SER A 288 -12.59 -11.38 -4.61
C SER A 288 -14.01 -10.98 -4.19
N ILE A 289 -14.77 -10.44 -5.13
CA ILE A 289 -16.15 -9.97 -4.93
C ILE A 289 -17.08 -10.75 -5.86
N SER A 290 -17.88 -11.64 -5.29
CA SER A 290 -18.73 -12.59 -6.02
C SER A 290 -19.95 -12.99 -5.21
N PRO A 291 -21.13 -13.21 -5.82
CA PRO A 291 -22.29 -13.78 -5.14
C PRO A 291 -22.07 -15.22 -4.62
N GLU A 292 -20.99 -15.88 -5.04
CA GLU A 292 -20.73 -17.27 -4.66
C GLU A 292 -20.39 -17.46 -3.19
N TYR A 293 -19.85 -16.44 -2.52
CA TYR A 293 -19.45 -16.56 -1.12
C TYR A 293 -20.65 -16.67 -0.18
N TRP A 294 -21.83 -16.15 -0.55
CA TRP A 294 -23.08 -16.53 0.11
C TRP A 294 -23.57 -17.89 -0.36
N ALA A 295 -23.69 -18.09 -1.67
CA ALA A 295 -24.34 -19.27 -2.26
C ALA A 295 -23.67 -20.59 -1.85
N LYS A 296 -22.35 -20.59 -1.68
CA LYS A 296 -21.54 -21.76 -1.33
C LYS A 296 -21.13 -21.79 0.15
N SER A 297 -21.54 -20.80 0.95
CA SER A 297 -21.11 -20.62 2.34
C SER A 297 -21.33 -21.83 3.24
N GLY A 298 -22.31 -22.69 2.92
CA GLY A 298 -22.78 -23.75 3.82
C GLY A 298 -23.59 -23.22 5.01
N LEU A 299 -23.85 -21.91 5.07
CA LEU A 299 -24.65 -21.30 6.13
C LEU A 299 -26.14 -21.41 5.83
N LEU A 300 -26.95 -21.40 6.88
CA LEU A 300 -28.40 -21.54 6.77
C LEU A 300 -28.99 -20.41 5.92
N GLY A 301 -29.92 -20.73 5.02
CA GLY A 301 -30.56 -19.74 4.15
C GLY A 301 -29.70 -19.26 2.98
N ALA A 302 -28.56 -19.91 2.70
CA ALA A 302 -27.81 -19.70 1.46
C ALA A 302 -28.70 -19.98 0.22
N PRO A 303 -28.88 -19.01 -0.70
CA PRO A 303 -29.65 -19.20 -1.93
C PRO A 303 -28.85 -19.92 -3.01
N THR A 304 -29.50 -20.22 -4.13
CA THR A 304 -28.77 -20.67 -5.30
C THR A 304 -27.91 -19.54 -5.87
N LEU A 305 -26.76 -19.89 -6.46
CA LEU A 305 -25.88 -18.91 -7.12
C LEU A 305 -26.63 -18.16 -8.24
N ALA A 306 -27.57 -18.81 -8.92
CA ALA A 306 -28.34 -18.22 -10.01
C ALA A 306 -29.26 -17.09 -9.51
N GLU A 307 -30.01 -17.31 -8.42
CA GLU A 307 -30.87 -16.30 -7.80
C GLU A 307 -30.06 -15.09 -7.33
N LEU A 308 -28.93 -15.36 -6.67
CA LEU A 308 -28.05 -14.30 -6.18
C LEU A 308 -27.44 -13.48 -7.31
N THR A 309 -26.89 -14.15 -8.32
CA THR A 309 -26.31 -13.48 -9.48
C THR A 309 -27.35 -12.65 -10.22
N ALA A 310 -28.60 -13.13 -10.33
CA ALA A 310 -29.68 -12.35 -10.95
C ALA A 310 -29.96 -11.07 -10.17
N TYR A 311 -30.01 -11.14 -8.83
CA TYR A 311 -30.21 -9.98 -7.98
C TYR A 311 -29.04 -8.99 -8.06
N THR A 312 -27.80 -9.45 -7.89
CA THR A 312 -26.62 -8.57 -7.87
C THR A 312 -26.36 -7.91 -9.23
N LYS A 313 -26.65 -8.60 -10.34
CA LYS A 313 -26.64 -8.01 -11.68
C LYS A 313 -27.67 -6.92 -11.91
N ALA A 314 -28.79 -6.96 -11.19
CA ALA A 314 -29.82 -5.94 -11.32
C ALA A 314 -29.55 -4.70 -10.42
N ASN A 315 -28.87 -4.91 -9.28
CA ASN A 315 -28.92 -3.94 -8.17
C ASN A 315 -27.56 -3.48 -7.62
N SER A 316 -26.45 -4.19 -7.87
CA SER A 316 -25.26 -4.06 -7.01
C SER A 316 -24.00 -3.60 -7.75
N VAL A 317 -23.13 -2.88 -7.03
CA VAL A 317 -21.79 -2.47 -7.47
C VAL A 317 -20.74 -3.22 -6.66
N GLY A 318 -19.75 -3.81 -7.35
CA GLY A 318 -18.64 -4.52 -6.69
C GLY A 318 -17.70 -3.55 -5.97
N PHE A 319 -17.05 -2.67 -6.72
CA PHE A 319 -16.15 -1.64 -6.20
C PHE A 319 -16.50 -0.26 -6.76
N GLN A 320 -16.60 0.73 -5.89
CA GLN A 320 -16.94 2.10 -6.22
C GLN A 320 -15.85 3.06 -5.71
N MET A 321 -15.18 3.75 -6.65
CA MET A 321 -14.09 4.68 -6.36
C MET A 321 -14.48 6.10 -6.78
N HIS A 322 -14.62 6.98 -5.80
CA HIS A 322 -14.74 8.43 -6.02
C HIS A 322 -13.36 9.08 -6.09
N ARG A 323 -13.21 10.34 -5.64
CA ARG A 323 -11.89 10.97 -5.52
C ARG A 323 -10.97 10.14 -4.62
N SER A 324 -9.93 9.58 -5.23
CA SER A 324 -8.79 8.96 -4.57
C SER A 324 -7.51 9.47 -5.23
N ASP A 325 -6.61 9.99 -4.40
CA ASP A 325 -5.29 10.42 -4.81
C ASP A 325 -4.35 9.23 -4.66
N TRP A 326 -4.01 8.56 -5.77
CA TRP A 326 -3.12 7.39 -5.84
C TRP A 326 -3.70 6.07 -5.28
N GLU A 327 -4.89 5.65 -5.73
CA GLU A 327 -5.40 4.33 -5.34
C GLU A 327 -4.57 3.20 -5.95
N TYR A 328 -4.13 2.24 -5.13
CA TYR A 328 -3.41 1.06 -5.58
C TYR A 328 -4.32 -0.17 -5.52
N ILE A 329 -4.61 -0.72 -6.70
CA ILE A 329 -5.51 -1.87 -6.84
C ILE A 329 -4.75 -2.99 -7.53
N SER A 330 -4.67 -4.15 -6.88
CA SER A 330 -3.97 -5.30 -7.44
C SER A 330 -4.68 -6.61 -7.13
N TYR A 331 -4.73 -7.55 -8.08
CA TYR A 331 -5.38 -8.85 -7.86
C TYR A 331 -6.83 -8.72 -7.38
N LEU A 332 -7.59 -7.80 -7.97
CA LEU A 332 -9.01 -7.62 -7.67
C LEU A 332 -9.84 -8.44 -8.64
N HIS A 333 -10.61 -9.39 -8.12
CA HIS A 333 -11.50 -10.26 -8.89
C HIS A 333 -12.97 -9.88 -8.62
N ILE A 334 -13.76 -9.58 -9.65
CA ILE A 334 -15.19 -9.26 -9.50
C ILE A 334 -16.02 -10.01 -10.53
N SER A 335 -17.04 -10.75 -10.08
CA SER A 335 -17.94 -11.45 -10.98
C SER A 335 -19.41 -11.36 -10.56
N GLY A 336 -20.31 -11.22 -11.54
CA GLY A 336 -21.75 -11.36 -11.32
C GLY A 336 -22.45 -10.12 -10.73
N TYR A 337 -21.94 -8.91 -10.96
CA TYR A 337 -22.55 -7.65 -10.48
C TYR A 337 -23.14 -6.82 -11.62
N LYS A 338 -23.94 -5.80 -11.31
CA LYS A 338 -24.41 -4.85 -12.32
C LYS A 338 -23.22 -4.09 -12.87
N THR A 339 -22.47 -3.45 -11.97
CA THR A 339 -21.22 -2.79 -12.29
C THR A 339 -20.13 -3.46 -11.48
N GLY A 340 -19.09 -3.97 -12.15
CA GLY A 340 -17.93 -4.53 -11.48
C GLY A 340 -17.17 -3.44 -10.75
N ILE A 341 -16.59 -2.52 -11.52
CA ILE A 341 -15.86 -1.35 -11.02
C ILE A 341 -16.51 -0.07 -11.55
N TRP A 342 -16.79 0.87 -10.66
CA TRP A 342 -17.21 2.22 -10.98
C TRP A 342 -16.13 3.22 -10.53
N ILE A 343 -15.72 4.11 -11.44
CA ILE A 343 -14.74 5.16 -11.20
C ILE A 343 -15.39 6.50 -11.55
N GLY A 344 -15.39 7.45 -10.64
CA GLY A 344 -16.05 8.72 -10.93
C GLY A 344 -15.87 9.82 -9.92
N ARG A 345 -16.72 10.84 -10.06
CA ARG A 345 -16.57 12.09 -9.32
C ARG A 345 -16.97 11.92 -7.88
N GLU A 346 -16.36 12.76 -7.06
CA GLU A 346 -16.84 13.04 -5.73
C GLU A 346 -18.29 13.59 -5.74
N PRO A 347 -19.20 13.07 -4.91
CA PRO A 347 -20.50 13.67 -4.69
C PRO A 347 -20.37 15.14 -4.25
N GLY A 348 -20.85 16.05 -5.10
CA GLY A 348 -20.94 17.49 -4.80
C GLY A 348 -19.88 18.39 -5.45
N PHE A 349 -18.85 17.84 -6.10
CA PHE A 349 -17.90 18.60 -6.94
C PHE A 349 -17.21 17.74 -8.00
N ALA A 350 -16.47 18.36 -8.91
CA ALA A 350 -15.96 17.70 -10.13
C ALA A 350 -14.60 17.00 -9.97
N ASP A 351 -14.10 16.81 -8.75
CA ASP A 351 -12.82 16.15 -8.55
C ASP A 351 -13.01 14.62 -8.73
N ALA A 352 -12.05 13.99 -9.39
CA ALA A 352 -12.08 12.59 -9.82
C ALA A 352 -10.77 11.90 -9.42
N PRO A 353 -10.71 10.55 -9.42
CA PRO A 353 -9.52 9.82 -8.98
C PRO A 353 -8.39 9.79 -10.02
N ASN A 354 -7.21 9.41 -9.52
CA ASN A 354 -6.15 8.74 -10.26
C ASN A 354 -5.76 7.45 -9.52
N ALA A 355 -5.34 6.44 -10.26
CA ALA A 355 -5.10 5.11 -9.71
C ALA A 355 -4.27 4.25 -10.64
N GLN A 356 -3.65 3.23 -10.06
CA GLN A 356 -3.03 2.14 -10.79
C GLN A 356 -3.69 0.80 -10.47
N LEU A 357 -3.97 0.04 -11.53
CA LEU A 357 -4.65 -1.25 -11.52
C LEU A 357 -3.73 -2.30 -12.17
N TYR A 358 -3.46 -3.38 -11.45
CA TYR A 358 -2.61 -4.48 -11.91
C TYR A 358 -3.26 -5.84 -11.64
N GLU A 359 -3.36 -6.73 -12.63
CA GLU A 359 -4.01 -8.04 -12.47
C GLU A 359 -5.44 -7.90 -11.90
N VAL A 360 -6.22 -6.95 -12.45
CA VAL A 360 -7.63 -6.76 -12.10
C VAL A 360 -8.49 -7.53 -13.10
N HIS A 361 -9.36 -8.40 -12.60
CA HIS A 361 -10.15 -9.31 -13.41
C HIS A 361 -11.64 -9.15 -13.09
N VAL A 362 -12.38 -8.61 -14.05
CA VAL A 362 -13.83 -8.44 -13.94
C VAL A 362 -14.51 -9.25 -15.03
N ASP A 363 -15.48 -10.08 -14.66
CA ASP A 363 -16.25 -10.87 -15.62
C ASP A 363 -17.74 -10.91 -15.26
N ASN A 364 -18.55 -11.37 -16.22
CA ASN A 364 -19.96 -11.65 -16.00
C ASN A 364 -20.74 -10.47 -15.36
N CYS A 365 -20.32 -9.22 -15.57
CA CYS A 365 -21.01 -8.02 -15.11
C CYS A 365 -21.80 -7.34 -16.25
N GLU A 366 -22.81 -6.50 -15.96
CA GLU A 366 -23.45 -5.70 -17.02
C GLU A 366 -22.48 -4.63 -17.55
N ASN A 367 -21.76 -3.95 -16.65
CA ASN A 367 -20.60 -3.14 -17.00
C ASN A 367 -19.40 -3.67 -16.22
N GLY A 368 -18.35 -4.10 -16.93
CA GLY A 368 -17.10 -4.54 -16.29
C GLY A 368 -16.43 -3.38 -15.58
N LEU A 369 -16.00 -2.38 -16.35
CA LEU A 369 -15.48 -1.10 -15.86
C LEU A 369 -16.35 0.05 -16.37
N TYR A 370 -16.89 0.84 -15.44
CA TYR A 370 -17.61 2.08 -15.74
C TYR A 370 -16.74 3.28 -15.32
N VAL A 371 -16.36 4.12 -16.29
CA VAL A 371 -15.55 5.32 -16.07
C VAL A 371 -16.43 6.55 -16.29
N GLU A 372 -16.83 7.20 -15.20
CA GLU A 372 -17.55 8.47 -15.23
C GLU A 372 -16.61 9.62 -15.58
N ASP A 373 -15.54 9.78 -14.78
CA ASP A 373 -14.53 10.83 -14.92
C ASP A 373 -13.22 10.40 -14.24
N VAL A 374 -12.12 11.02 -14.66
CA VAL A 374 -10.75 10.73 -14.22
C VAL A 374 -9.98 12.04 -14.18
N ASN A 375 -9.14 12.25 -13.18
CA ASN A 375 -8.35 13.49 -13.12
C ASN A 375 -7.24 13.52 -14.20
N PRO A 376 -6.53 14.64 -14.39
CA PRO A 376 -5.54 14.78 -15.48
C PRO A 376 -4.34 13.81 -15.44
N TYR A 377 -4.12 13.08 -14.35
CA TYR A 377 -3.00 12.14 -14.18
C TYR A 377 -3.33 10.76 -14.76
N GLY A 378 -4.62 10.41 -14.78
CA GLY A 378 -5.14 9.25 -15.49
C GLY A 378 -5.31 7.98 -14.65
N ILE A 379 -5.80 6.93 -15.30
CA ILE A 379 -5.86 5.57 -14.75
C ILE A 379 -4.93 4.67 -15.55
N LEU A 380 -4.07 3.92 -14.84
CA LEU A 380 -3.08 3.02 -15.41
C LEU A 380 -3.51 1.56 -15.19
N ILE A 381 -3.83 0.82 -16.24
CA ILE A 381 -4.32 -0.57 -16.15
C ILE A 381 -3.40 -1.53 -16.88
N SER A 382 -2.85 -2.52 -16.18
CA SER A 382 -1.90 -3.50 -16.74
C SER A 382 -2.24 -4.95 -16.40
N ASN A 383 -1.95 -5.88 -17.32
CA ASN A 383 -2.15 -7.33 -17.17
C ASN A 383 -3.52 -7.71 -16.59
N SER A 384 -4.57 -7.04 -17.03
CA SER A 384 -5.92 -7.14 -16.45
C SER A 384 -6.89 -7.78 -17.45
N SER A 385 -8.11 -8.08 -17.03
CA SER A 385 -9.18 -8.49 -17.95
C SER A 385 -10.53 -7.89 -17.59
N PHE A 386 -11.26 -7.40 -18.58
CA PHE A 386 -12.63 -6.90 -18.41
C PHE A 386 -13.58 -7.60 -19.36
N GLY A 387 -14.53 -8.32 -18.79
CA GLY A 387 -15.57 -9.06 -19.48
C GLY A 387 -16.96 -8.62 -19.04
N ALA A 388 -17.90 -8.72 -19.97
CA ALA A 388 -19.31 -8.42 -19.71
C ALA A 388 -20.20 -9.63 -19.95
N ALA A 389 -21.31 -9.67 -19.22
CA ALA A 389 -22.44 -10.52 -19.53
C ALA A 389 -23.03 -10.15 -20.91
N LYS A 390 -23.81 -11.06 -21.50
CA LYS A 390 -24.44 -10.85 -22.81
C LYS A 390 -25.25 -9.54 -22.82
N GLY A 391 -24.91 -8.63 -23.74
CA GLY A 391 -25.57 -7.34 -23.90
C GLY A 391 -24.99 -6.19 -23.04
N GLY A 392 -24.02 -6.49 -22.17
CA GLY A 392 -23.29 -5.51 -21.38
C GLY A 392 -22.03 -4.96 -22.08
N ASN A 393 -21.29 -4.11 -21.37
CA ASN A 393 -20.04 -3.50 -21.82
C ASN A 393 -18.85 -4.00 -21.00
N ALA A 394 -17.78 -4.40 -21.67
CA ALA A 394 -16.52 -4.70 -20.99
C ALA A 394 -15.99 -3.43 -20.31
N VAL A 395 -16.03 -2.31 -21.02
CA VAL A 395 -15.72 -0.98 -20.50
C VAL A 395 -16.70 0.04 -21.07
N TYR A 396 -17.19 0.95 -20.24
CA TYR A 396 -18.02 2.09 -20.65
C TYR A 396 -17.43 3.40 -20.13
N PHE A 397 -17.15 4.34 -21.04
CA PHE A 397 -16.74 5.70 -20.71
C PHE A 397 -17.93 6.65 -20.85
N TYR A 398 -18.32 7.29 -19.75
CA TYR A 398 -19.38 8.28 -19.72
C TYR A 398 -18.95 9.59 -20.38
N LYS A 399 -19.92 10.44 -20.70
CA LYS A 399 -19.70 11.73 -21.39
C LYS A 399 -18.82 12.74 -20.63
N ASP A 400 -18.67 12.55 -19.33
CA ASP A 400 -17.90 13.45 -18.46
C ASP A 400 -16.38 13.15 -18.53
N PHE A 401 -15.99 11.96 -19.00
CA PHE A 401 -14.60 11.58 -19.19
C PHE A 401 -13.91 12.45 -20.25
N SER A 402 -12.80 13.09 -19.86
CA SER A 402 -12.09 14.06 -20.71
C SER A 402 -10.55 14.00 -20.63
N THR A 403 -9.98 13.01 -19.94
CA THR A 403 -8.54 12.97 -19.61
C THR A 403 -7.82 11.74 -20.19
N SER A 404 -7.36 10.79 -19.38
CA SER A 404 -6.53 9.67 -19.82
C SER A 404 -6.89 8.35 -19.13
N THR A 405 -7.02 7.28 -19.89
CA THR A 405 -7.07 5.91 -19.38
C THR A 405 -6.25 5.01 -20.28
N GLN A 406 -5.33 4.25 -19.69
CA GLN A 406 -4.30 3.49 -20.38
C GLN A 406 -4.46 1.99 -20.07
N PHE A 407 -4.55 1.16 -21.11
CA PHE A 407 -4.61 -0.30 -21.02
C PHE A 407 -3.37 -0.92 -21.65
N ASN A 408 -2.58 -1.69 -20.88
CA ASN A 408 -1.41 -2.42 -21.34
C ASN A 408 -1.54 -3.93 -21.07
N GLY A 409 -1.46 -4.77 -22.10
CA GLY A 409 -1.58 -6.22 -21.92
C GLY A 409 -2.94 -6.68 -21.38
N VAL A 410 -4.01 -5.92 -21.63
CA VAL A 410 -5.35 -6.18 -21.10
C VAL A 410 -6.18 -7.01 -22.06
N GLU A 411 -6.98 -7.93 -21.52
CA GLU A 411 -7.89 -8.79 -22.29
C GLU A 411 -9.35 -8.34 -22.13
N PHE A 412 -10.10 -8.24 -23.22
CA PHE A 412 -11.48 -7.78 -23.23
C PHE A 412 -12.42 -8.85 -23.77
N SER A 413 -13.51 -9.10 -23.05
CA SER A 413 -14.61 -9.99 -23.48
C SER A 413 -15.93 -9.24 -23.52
N GLY A 414 -16.20 -8.58 -24.66
CA GLY A 414 -17.34 -7.69 -24.84
C GLY A 414 -16.94 -6.33 -25.45
N PRO A 415 -17.92 -5.48 -25.78
CA PRO A 415 -17.64 -4.18 -26.39
C PRO A 415 -17.07 -3.19 -25.37
N ILE A 416 -16.18 -2.31 -25.85
CA ILE A 416 -15.81 -1.06 -25.19
C ILE A 416 -16.59 0.06 -25.87
N VAL A 417 -17.29 0.87 -25.08
CA VAL A 417 -18.09 1.98 -25.57
C VAL A 417 -17.61 3.28 -24.94
N SER A 418 -17.46 4.34 -25.73
CA SER A 418 -17.06 5.66 -25.23
C SER A 418 -17.96 6.76 -25.73
N ASP A 419 -18.57 7.48 -24.79
CA ASP A 419 -19.27 8.76 -24.98
C ASP A 419 -18.44 9.96 -24.48
N GLY A 420 -17.22 9.71 -23.97
CA GLY A 420 -16.34 10.72 -23.38
C GLY A 420 -15.99 11.88 -24.32
N SER A 421 -15.84 13.08 -23.76
CA SER A 421 -15.78 14.31 -24.54
C SER A 421 -14.47 14.50 -25.31
N ASP A 422 -13.33 14.47 -24.61
CA ASP A 422 -12.04 14.93 -25.15
C ASP A 422 -10.83 14.10 -24.71
N GLY A 423 -11.03 13.05 -23.92
CA GLY A 423 -9.95 12.23 -23.37
C GLY A 423 -9.24 11.34 -24.41
N VAL A 424 -8.12 10.75 -23.99
CA VAL A 424 -7.34 9.74 -24.72
C VAL A 424 -7.52 8.38 -24.04
N ILE A 425 -7.99 7.40 -24.83
CA ILE A 425 -8.04 6.00 -24.42
C ILE A 425 -6.96 5.26 -25.21
N SER A 426 -5.92 4.76 -24.53
CA SER A 426 -4.80 4.09 -25.18
C SER A 426 -4.78 2.60 -24.87
N PHE A 427 -4.44 1.80 -25.88
CA PHE A 427 -4.33 0.35 -25.78
C PHE A 427 -2.99 -0.11 -26.36
N GLU A 428 -2.26 -0.90 -25.59
CA GLU A 428 -1.00 -1.47 -26.00
C GLU A 428 -0.97 -2.97 -25.68
N SER A 429 -0.63 -3.80 -26.67
CA SER A 429 -0.55 -5.26 -26.52
C SER A 429 -1.80 -5.92 -25.94
N CYS A 430 -2.98 -5.30 -26.16
CA CYS A 430 -4.26 -5.80 -25.66
C CYS A 430 -4.86 -6.88 -26.57
N LEU A 431 -5.68 -7.75 -25.99
CA LEU A 431 -6.49 -8.75 -26.68
C LEU A 431 -7.97 -8.35 -26.65
N PHE A 432 -8.55 -8.13 -27.81
CA PHE A 432 -9.99 -8.04 -27.99
C PHE A 432 -10.50 -9.44 -28.35
N GLY A 433 -11.04 -10.14 -27.34
CA GLY A 433 -11.65 -11.45 -27.47
C GLY A 433 -12.94 -11.42 -28.28
N LYS A 434 -13.83 -12.41 -28.10
CA LYS A 434 -15.11 -12.42 -28.83
C LYS A 434 -16.03 -11.27 -28.40
N TYR A 435 -16.61 -10.62 -29.41
CA TYR A 435 -17.63 -9.58 -29.25
C TYR A 435 -18.77 -9.79 -30.26
N SER A 436 -19.99 -9.37 -29.90
CA SER A 436 -21.20 -9.60 -30.71
C SER A 436 -21.46 -8.53 -31.78
N ASP A 437 -20.92 -7.32 -31.57
CA ASP A 437 -21.01 -6.23 -32.55
C ASP A 437 -19.64 -5.64 -32.83
N TYR A 438 -19.32 -4.42 -32.39
CA TYR A 438 -17.97 -3.84 -32.49
C TYR A 438 -17.16 -4.06 -31.22
N ALA A 439 -15.86 -4.34 -31.34
CA ALA A 439 -14.96 -4.38 -30.18
C ALA A 439 -14.83 -2.99 -29.54
N LEU A 440 -14.63 -1.97 -30.37
CA LEU A 440 -14.58 -0.56 -29.95
C LEU A 440 -15.70 0.21 -30.63
N LYS A 441 -16.60 0.80 -29.85
CA LYS A 441 -17.62 1.76 -30.32
C LYS A 441 -17.34 3.12 -29.70
N ILE A 442 -16.67 3.97 -30.47
CA ILE A 442 -16.17 5.26 -29.98
C ILE A 442 -17.01 6.37 -30.59
N ASN A 443 -17.95 6.91 -29.80
CA ASN A 443 -18.85 7.96 -30.26
C ASN A 443 -18.18 9.34 -30.24
N ASN A 444 -17.21 9.53 -29.33
CA ASN A 444 -16.44 10.75 -29.14
C ASN A 444 -15.07 10.45 -28.48
N GLY A 445 -14.10 11.35 -28.63
CA GLY A 445 -12.76 11.28 -28.01
C GLY A 445 -11.61 10.89 -28.95
N ASN A 446 -10.52 10.39 -28.36
CA ASN A 446 -9.29 10.01 -29.04
C ASN A 446 -8.85 8.58 -28.65
N VAL A 447 -8.35 7.80 -29.61
CA VAL A 447 -7.93 6.40 -29.37
C VAL A 447 -6.55 6.11 -29.98
N LEU A 448 -5.71 5.41 -29.22
CA LEU A 448 -4.42 4.89 -29.66
C LEU A 448 -4.40 3.36 -29.54
N LEU A 449 -3.98 2.65 -30.61
CA LEU A 449 -3.87 1.20 -30.64
C LEU A 449 -2.47 0.75 -31.08
N SER A 450 -1.73 0.05 -30.23
CA SER A 450 -0.42 -0.51 -30.59
C SER A 450 -0.34 -2.00 -30.32
N GLN A 451 0.02 -2.79 -31.34
CA GLN A 451 0.17 -4.25 -31.27
C GLN A 451 -1.04 -4.98 -30.65
N CYS A 452 -2.26 -4.47 -30.85
CA CYS A 452 -3.48 -5.07 -30.29
C CYS A 452 -4.04 -6.17 -31.21
N HIS A 453 -4.42 -7.30 -30.63
CA HIS A 453 -5.02 -8.42 -31.36
C HIS A 453 -6.55 -8.39 -31.28
N PHE A 454 -7.21 -8.72 -32.40
CA PHE A 454 -8.66 -8.87 -32.48
C PHE A 454 -8.98 -10.28 -32.95
N GLU A 455 -9.79 -11.00 -32.17
CA GLU A 455 -10.16 -12.38 -32.50
C GLU A 455 -11.08 -12.46 -33.72
N ASN A 456 -12.12 -11.61 -33.78
CA ASN A 456 -12.98 -11.56 -34.95
C ASN A 456 -12.23 -10.94 -36.15
N ASP A 457 -12.59 -11.34 -37.35
CA ASP A 457 -12.02 -10.82 -38.60
C ASP A 457 -12.67 -9.52 -39.09
N ASP A 458 -13.76 -9.08 -38.44
CA ASP A 458 -14.48 -7.84 -38.70
C ASP A 458 -14.99 -7.15 -37.44
N LYS A 459 -15.57 -5.96 -37.64
CA LYS A 459 -16.15 -5.08 -36.62
C LYS A 459 -15.16 -4.73 -35.50
N HIS A 460 -13.92 -4.37 -35.87
CA HIS A 460 -12.93 -4.00 -34.86
C HIS A 460 -13.30 -2.65 -34.23
N VAL A 461 -13.51 -1.62 -35.06
CA VAL A 461 -13.75 -0.24 -34.59
C VAL A 461 -14.92 0.41 -35.33
N TYR A 462 -15.84 1.00 -34.58
CA TYR A 462 -16.87 1.93 -35.04
C TYR A 462 -16.55 3.34 -34.53
N LEU A 463 -16.52 4.32 -35.44
CA LEU A 463 -16.29 5.73 -35.12
C LEU A 463 -17.58 6.53 -35.33
N GLY A 464 -18.10 7.12 -34.26
CA GLY A 464 -19.26 8.01 -34.30
C GLY A 464 -18.93 9.42 -34.80
N MET A 465 -19.98 10.24 -34.96
CA MET A 465 -19.89 11.57 -35.58
C MET A 465 -18.84 12.50 -34.95
N ASN A 466 -18.67 12.43 -33.62
CA ASN A 466 -17.81 13.32 -32.85
C ASN A 466 -16.40 12.76 -32.60
N MET A 467 -16.06 11.62 -33.22
CA MET A 467 -14.72 11.06 -33.11
C MET A 467 -13.65 12.05 -33.60
N ARG A 468 -12.56 12.22 -32.85
CA ARG A 468 -11.50 13.18 -33.17
C ARG A 468 -10.26 12.54 -33.80
N THR A 469 -9.66 11.55 -33.12
CA THR A 469 -8.40 10.94 -33.58
C THR A 469 -8.34 9.46 -33.29
N LEU A 470 -8.03 8.64 -34.30
CA LEU A 470 -7.66 7.24 -34.15
C LEU A 470 -6.27 7.04 -34.74
N LYS A 471 -5.31 6.60 -33.92
CA LYS A 471 -4.01 6.15 -34.41
C LYS A 471 -3.78 4.69 -34.07
N SER A 472 -3.27 3.93 -35.03
CA SER A 472 -3.06 2.50 -34.91
C SER A 472 -1.75 2.06 -35.53
N VAL A 473 -0.94 1.31 -34.78
CA VAL A 473 0.27 0.64 -35.26
C VAL A 473 0.16 -0.87 -34.99
N ASN A 474 0.36 -1.69 -36.02
CA ASN A 474 0.44 -3.16 -35.93
C ASN A 474 -0.75 -3.84 -35.21
N SER A 475 -1.94 -3.24 -35.27
CA SER A 475 -3.14 -3.73 -34.59
C SER A 475 -4.19 -4.31 -35.56
N GLY A 476 -5.04 -5.20 -35.07
CA GLY A 476 -6.14 -5.82 -35.83
C GLY A 476 -6.02 -7.34 -35.97
N HIS A 477 -7.03 -7.97 -36.56
CA HIS A 477 -7.00 -9.38 -36.91
C HIS A 477 -5.92 -9.64 -37.97
N LYS A 478 -4.91 -10.45 -37.61
CA LYS A 478 -3.71 -10.64 -38.44
C LYS A 478 -3.08 -9.30 -38.88
N GLN A 479 -3.04 -8.32 -37.95
CA GLN A 479 -2.51 -6.97 -38.15
C GLN A 479 -3.23 -6.13 -39.22
N ARG A 480 -4.50 -6.45 -39.50
CA ARG A 480 -5.38 -5.66 -40.37
C ARG A 480 -6.51 -5.07 -39.52
N LEU A 481 -6.48 -3.76 -39.29
CA LEU A 481 -7.55 -3.07 -38.56
C LEU A 481 -8.70 -2.72 -39.52
N LYS A 482 -9.92 -3.12 -39.18
CA LYS A 482 -11.14 -2.73 -39.92
C LYS A 482 -11.90 -1.66 -39.15
N ILE A 483 -12.22 -0.56 -39.84
CA ILE A 483 -12.89 0.60 -39.26
C ILE A 483 -14.17 0.87 -40.04
N ASN A 484 -15.28 1.02 -39.33
CA ASN A 484 -16.49 1.64 -39.85
C ASN A 484 -16.55 3.10 -39.41
N ASN A 485 -16.29 4.02 -40.33
CA ASN A 485 -16.15 5.44 -40.03
C ASN A 485 -17.41 6.25 -40.36
N HIS A 486 -18.06 6.80 -39.34
CA HIS A 486 -19.17 7.76 -39.46
C HIS A 486 -18.82 9.13 -38.84
N SER A 487 -17.53 9.39 -38.58
CA SER A 487 -17.07 10.69 -38.08
C SER A 487 -17.20 11.77 -39.15
N ASN A 488 -17.41 13.02 -38.75
CA ASN A 488 -17.34 14.15 -39.67
C ASN A 488 -15.89 14.38 -40.15
N ASP A 489 -14.93 14.44 -39.21
CA ASP A 489 -13.58 14.95 -39.48
C ASP A 489 -12.46 14.19 -38.74
N ALA A 490 -12.68 12.93 -38.33
CA ALA A 490 -11.69 12.21 -37.53
C ALA A 490 -10.36 12.05 -38.28
N LYS A 491 -9.25 12.32 -37.59
CA LYS A 491 -7.90 12.01 -38.08
C LYS A 491 -7.61 10.53 -37.84
N ILE A 492 -7.47 9.77 -38.93
CA ILE A 492 -7.23 8.32 -38.88
C ILE A 492 -5.84 8.01 -39.44
N GLU A 493 -5.01 7.36 -38.63
CA GLU A 493 -3.69 6.86 -39.03
C GLU A 493 -3.59 5.36 -38.73
N ILE A 494 -3.27 4.54 -39.74
CA ILE A 494 -3.09 3.10 -39.58
C ILE A 494 -1.79 2.70 -40.25
N ILE A 495 -0.90 2.07 -39.49
CA ILE A 495 0.40 1.64 -39.96
C ILE A 495 0.58 0.16 -39.61
N THR A 496 0.99 -0.63 -40.60
CA THR A 496 1.39 -2.02 -40.41
C THR A 496 2.81 -2.17 -40.93
N ASP A 497 3.77 -2.20 -40.02
CA ASP A 497 5.18 -2.37 -40.34
C ASP A 497 5.92 -3.02 -39.17
N LYS A 498 6.62 -4.13 -39.45
CA LYS A 498 7.38 -4.89 -38.47
C LYS A 498 8.49 -4.07 -37.80
N LYS A 499 8.95 -2.98 -38.43
CA LYS A 499 9.97 -2.11 -37.81
C LYS A 499 9.48 -1.38 -36.56
N TYR A 500 8.17 -1.23 -36.39
CA TYR A 500 7.54 -0.61 -35.22
C TYR A 500 7.05 -1.64 -34.20
N ALA A 501 7.57 -2.87 -34.24
CA ALA A 501 7.25 -3.89 -33.26
C ALA A 501 8.14 -3.75 -32.01
N PHE A 502 7.57 -4.04 -30.84
CA PHE A 502 8.27 -3.92 -29.56
C PHE A 502 7.91 -5.06 -28.59
N GLU A 503 8.77 -5.29 -27.59
CA GLU A 503 8.55 -6.31 -26.55
C GLU A 503 7.37 -5.89 -25.66
N PRO A 504 6.27 -6.68 -25.59
CA PRO A 504 5.14 -6.37 -24.72
C PRO A 504 5.54 -6.45 -23.24
N ILE A 505 4.66 -5.96 -22.37
CA ILE A 505 4.79 -6.17 -20.92
C ILE A 505 4.99 -7.67 -20.60
N PRO A 506 5.95 -8.03 -19.73
CA PRO A 506 6.12 -9.43 -19.34
C PRO A 506 4.88 -9.96 -18.60
N LYS A 507 4.46 -11.18 -18.95
CA LYS A 507 3.41 -11.91 -18.22
C LYS A 507 3.99 -12.66 -17.01
N GLY A 508 3.16 -12.89 -15.99
CA GLY A 508 3.51 -13.73 -14.84
C GLY A 508 4.62 -13.16 -13.96
N LEU A 509 4.69 -11.82 -13.83
CA LEU A 509 5.60 -11.18 -12.90
C LEU A 509 5.20 -11.58 -11.47
N LYS A 510 6.19 -12.02 -10.69
CA LYS A 510 5.97 -12.35 -9.28
C LYS A 510 5.96 -11.06 -8.48
N THR A 511 4.89 -10.82 -7.73
CA THR A 511 4.75 -9.62 -6.89
C THR A 511 4.95 -9.93 -5.41
N ASN A 512 4.74 -11.19 -5.00
CA ASN A 512 4.94 -11.66 -3.63
C ASN A 512 5.71 -13.01 -3.59
N ILE A 513 6.13 -13.38 -2.39
CA ILE A 513 6.62 -14.72 -2.05
C ILE A 513 5.44 -15.67 -1.78
N ILE A 514 5.67 -16.99 -1.93
CA ILE A 514 4.64 -18.01 -1.74
C ILE A 514 4.28 -18.20 -0.26
N ALA A 515 5.26 -18.08 0.64
CA ALA A 515 5.07 -18.29 2.08
C ALA A 515 5.70 -17.13 2.85
N HIS A 516 4.90 -16.46 3.67
CA HIS A 516 5.37 -15.38 4.53
C HIS A 516 6.43 -15.90 5.52
N PRO A 517 7.53 -15.16 5.74
CA PRO A 517 8.57 -15.59 6.65
C PRO A 517 8.06 -15.49 8.09
N ARG A 518 8.45 -16.48 8.89
CA ARG A 518 8.18 -16.59 10.33
C ARG A 518 9.16 -17.58 10.96
N PRO A 519 9.36 -17.58 12.28
CA PRO A 519 10.13 -18.62 12.95
C PRO A 519 9.54 -20.00 12.71
N VAL A 520 10.39 -21.02 12.54
CA VAL A 520 9.94 -22.41 12.41
C VAL A 520 9.31 -22.91 13.70
N SER A 521 9.87 -22.51 14.84
CA SER A 521 9.35 -22.79 16.18
C SER A 521 8.14 -21.91 16.49
N ASN A 522 7.11 -22.48 17.10
CA ASN A 522 5.94 -21.76 17.60
C ASN A 522 6.09 -21.32 19.06
N GLN A 523 7.30 -21.41 19.62
CA GLN A 523 7.62 -20.93 20.95
C GLN A 523 7.52 -19.40 20.98
N VAL A 524 6.93 -18.88 22.05
CA VAL A 524 6.75 -17.45 22.29
C VAL A 524 7.31 -17.11 23.66
N LEU A 525 8.23 -16.17 23.70
CA LEU A 525 8.71 -15.57 24.95
C LEU A 525 8.06 -14.19 25.08
N LYS A 526 7.05 -14.05 25.96
CA LYS A 526 6.41 -12.76 26.24
C LYS A 526 7.27 -11.98 27.23
N ALA A 527 7.81 -10.85 26.78
CA ALA A 527 8.72 -10.04 27.59
C ALA A 527 7.98 -9.25 28.68
N ASP A 528 8.53 -9.25 29.89
CA ASP A 528 8.13 -8.41 31.02
C ASP A 528 9.27 -7.43 31.36
N PHE A 529 9.61 -6.57 30.39
CA PHE A 529 10.66 -5.56 30.54
C PHE A 529 10.11 -4.22 31.00
N SER A 530 10.99 -3.41 31.61
CA SER A 530 10.68 -2.01 31.93
C SER A 530 10.32 -1.23 30.68
N ARG A 531 9.16 -0.57 30.70
CA ARG A 531 8.63 0.22 29.59
C ARG A 531 7.78 1.38 30.10
N ALA A 532 7.65 2.43 29.30
CA ALA A 532 6.66 3.48 29.57
C ALA A 532 5.31 3.10 28.95
N THR A 533 4.22 3.29 29.69
CA THR A 533 2.84 2.93 29.30
C THR A 533 1.87 4.11 29.47
N GLY A 534 0.66 3.96 28.92
CA GLY A 534 -0.40 4.95 28.98
C GLY A 534 -0.29 6.09 27.96
N PHE A 535 -1.40 6.79 27.75
CA PHE A 535 -1.59 7.88 26.80
C PHE A 535 -1.04 9.21 27.33
N ASN A 536 0.24 9.23 27.66
CA ASN A 536 0.93 10.37 28.27
C ASN A 536 2.29 10.61 27.61
N ASN A 537 2.84 11.80 27.74
CA ASN A 537 4.09 12.16 27.08
C ASN A 537 5.38 11.66 27.80
N GLN A 538 5.27 10.64 28.65
CA GLN A 538 6.43 10.09 29.36
C GLN A 538 7.30 9.24 28.42
N ARG A 539 8.62 9.29 28.62
CA ARG A 539 9.58 8.46 27.90
C ARG A 539 10.07 7.31 28.79
N PRO A 540 10.44 6.14 28.23
CA PRO A 540 11.12 5.11 28.97
C PRO A 540 12.48 5.63 29.47
N VAL A 541 12.85 5.26 30.71
CA VAL A 541 14.07 5.75 31.37
C VAL A 541 15.14 4.66 31.56
N LYS A 542 14.75 3.38 31.59
CA LYS A 542 15.68 2.25 31.76
C LYS A 542 16.03 1.69 30.39
N ASP A 543 17.30 1.71 30.02
CA ASP A 543 17.83 1.00 28.85
C ASP A 543 17.70 -0.53 29.09
N ILE A 544 16.97 -1.20 28.19
CA ILE A 544 16.73 -2.65 28.26
C ILE A 544 17.62 -3.46 27.32
N SER A 545 18.57 -2.83 26.61
CA SER A 545 19.34 -3.49 25.53
C SER A 545 19.98 -4.83 25.95
N SER A 546 20.61 -4.89 27.13
CA SER A 546 21.25 -6.12 27.63
C SER A 546 20.24 -7.20 28.03
N GLU A 547 19.09 -6.79 28.57
CA GLU A 547 17.99 -7.68 28.98
C GLU A 547 17.32 -8.28 27.73
N LEU A 548 17.08 -7.44 26.73
CA LEU A 548 16.56 -7.81 25.42
C LEU A 548 17.49 -8.79 24.68
N GLN A 549 18.79 -8.49 24.61
CA GLN A 549 19.76 -9.41 23.99
C GLN A 549 19.77 -10.78 24.68
N SER A 550 19.80 -10.80 26.01
CA SER A 550 19.81 -12.04 26.78
C SER A 550 18.56 -12.91 26.50
N ALA A 551 17.40 -12.28 26.33
CA ALA A 551 16.16 -12.99 25.99
C ALA A 551 16.16 -13.54 24.56
N LEU A 552 16.70 -12.79 23.59
CA LEU A 552 16.88 -13.24 22.21
C LEU A 552 17.82 -14.46 22.14
N ASP A 553 18.93 -14.40 22.87
CA ASP A 553 19.93 -15.49 22.94
C ASP A 553 19.35 -16.74 23.62
N ALA A 554 18.59 -16.56 24.71
CA ALA A 554 17.92 -17.66 25.39
C ALA A 554 16.87 -18.34 24.51
N LEU A 555 16.11 -17.57 23.73
CA LEU A 555 15.14 -18.10 22.77
C LEU A 555 15.82 -18.86 21.63
N LYS A 556 16.95 -18.34 21.12
CA LYS A 556 17.79 -19.05 20.15
C LYS A 556 18.29 -20.38 20.72
N ALA A 557 18.80 -20.39 21.95
CA ALA A 557 19.27 -21.59 22.63
C ALA A 557 18.15 -22.62 22.87
N SER A 558 16.89 -22.18 22.91
CA SER A 558 15.70 -23.02 23.07
C SER A 558 15.15 -23.59 21.74
N GLY A 559 15.81 -23.29 20.61
CA GLY A 559 15.42 -23.77 19.27
C GLY A 559 14.82 -22.69 18.36
N GLY A 560 14.82 -21.43 18.78
CA GLY A 560 14.22 -20.30 18.05
C GLY A 560 12.74 -20.11 18.40
N GLY A 561 12.11 -19.11 17.77
CA GLY A 561 10.73 -18.71 18.06
C GLY A 561 10.56 -17.20 18.01
N THR A 562 9.51 -16.70 18.65
CA THR A 562 9.19 -15.26 18.70
C THR A 562 9.41 -14.70 20.10
N LEU A 563 10.22 -13.63 20.22
CA LEU A 563 10.24 -12.78 21.41
C LEU A 563 9.19 -11.68 21.21
N TYR A 564 8.12 -11.74 22.00
CA TYR A 564 7.00 -10.80 21.90
C TYR A 564 7.13 -9.67 22.93
N LEU A 565 7.17 -8.44 22.44
CA LEU A 565 7.10 -7.22 23.24
C LEU A 565 5.63 -6.75 23.30
N PRO A 566 5.00 -6.73 24.48
CA PRO A 566 3.67 -6.14 24.65
C PRO A 566 3.68 -4.63 24.36
N ALA A 567 2.50 -4.05 24.13
CA ALA A 567 2.33 -2.62 23.93
C ALA A 567 3.02 -1.78 25.04
N GLY A 568 3.64 -0.69 24.61
CA GLY A 568 4.48 0.17 25.42
C GLY A 568 5.75 0.62 24.71
N ARG A 569 6.47 1.54 25.35
CA ARG A 569 7.68 2.16 24.80
C ARG A 569 8.90 1.67 25.56
N TYR A 570 9.86 1.08 24.86
CA TYR A 570 11.08 0.50 25.42
C TYR A 570 12.29 1.32 25.00
N LEU A 571 13.23 1.56 25.91
CA LEU A 571 14.49 2.24 25.58
C LEU A 571 15.55 1.20 25.22
N VAL A 572 16.11 1.29 24.02
CA VAL A 572 17.21 0.44 23.53
C VAL A 572 18.32 1.36 23.02
N ASP A 573 19.33 1.61 23.85
CA ASP A 573 20.42 2.55 23.56
C ASP A 573 21.72 1.85 23.12
N LYS A 574 21.72 0.52 23.01
CA LYS A 574 22.84 -0.26 22.49
C LYS A 574 22.39 -1.20 21.37
N PRO A 575 23.28 -1.47 20.39
CA PRO A 575 22.97 -2.43 19.33
C PRO A 575 22.57 -3.80 19.88
N ILE A 576 21.56 -4.40 19.27
CA ILE A 576 21.10 -5.77 19.52
C ILE A 576 21.22 -6.60 18.23
N LYS A 577 21.47 -7.90 18.39
CA LYS A 577 21.48 -8.88 17.32
C LYS A 577 20.34 -9.86 17.51
N ILE A 578 19.48 -9.98 16.51
CA ILE A 578 18.42 -10.99 16.45
C ILE A 578 19.02 -12.25 15.82
N PRO A 579 19.18 -13.35 16.58
CA PRO A 579 19.85 -14.55 16.09
C PRO A 579 19.06 -15.27 15.01
N SER A 580 19.75 -16.13 14.27
CA SER A 580 19.16 -16.88 13.15
C SER A 580 17.93 -17.70 13.58
N GLY A 581 16.80 -17.54 12.90
CA GLY A 581 15.55 -18.26 13.19
C GLY A 581 14.74 -17.71 14.37
N VAL A 582 15.06 -16.50 14.85
CA VAL A 582 14.32 -15.78 15.89
C VAL A 582 13.60 -14.56 15.27
N GLU A 583 12.41 -14.24 15.80
CA GLU A 583 11.68 -13.00 15.48
C GLU A 583 11.58 -12.10 16.72
N LEU A 584 11.83 -10.80 16.56
CA LEU A 584 11.40 -9.79 17.52
C LEU A 584 10.05 -9.21 17.07
N ARG A 585 9.00 -9.39 17.84
CA ARG A 585 7.64 -9.00 17.46
C ARG A 585 7.00 -8.05 18.46
N GLY A 586 6.35 -7.01 17.95
CA GLY A 586 5.48 -6.13 18.73
C GLY A 586 4.01 -6.44 18.54
N SER A 587 3.17 -5.54 19.04
CA SER A 587 1.71 -5.69 19.13
C SER A 587 0.93 -5.45 17.82
N TRP A 588 1.59 -5.27 16.69
CA TRP A 588 0.96 -4.98 15.40
C TRP A 588 1.04 -6.18 14.43
N ASP A 589 -0.11 -6.77 14.12
CA ASP A 589 -0.28 -7.83 13.12
C ASP A 589 -0.61 -7.29 11.72
N VAL A 590 -0.99 -6.01 11.65
CA VAL A 590 -1.33 -5.26 10.45
C VAL A 590 -0.42 -4.03 10.33
N GLN A 591 -0.47 -3.34 9.19
CA GLN A 591 0.21 -2.06 9.10
C GLN A 591 -0.28 -1.03 10.10
N HIS A 592 0.58 -0.07 10.40
CA HIS A 592 0.24 0.98 11.35
C HIS A 592 0.92 2.31 11.02
N HIS A 593 0.36 3.37 11.60
CA HIS A 593 0.90 4.72 11.56
C HIS A 593 1.40 5.10 12.96
N THR A 594 2.27 6.10 13.04
CA THR A 594 2.70 6.70 14.32
C THR A 594 1.59 7.38 15.11
N GLN A 595 0.39 7.53 14.56
CA GLN A 595 -0.75 8.15 15.27
C GLN A 595 -1.43 7.18 16.22
N ASN A 596 -0.93 5.96 16.29
CA ASN A 596 -1.54 4.87 17.01
C ASN A 596 -0.55 4.39 18.08
N GLY A 597 -1.08 3.78 19.15
CA GLY A 597 -0.27 3.22 20.21
C GLY A 597 0.49 1.96 19.79
N GLY A 598 0.59 0.99 20.68
CA GLY A 598 1.24 -0.29 20.46
C GLY A 598 2.70 -0.30 20.92
N THR A 599 3.50 -1.13 20.25
CA THR A 599 4.88 -1.39 20.65
C THR A 599 5.86 -0.45 19.96
N ALA A 600 6.70 0.22 20.75
CA ALA A 600 7.71 1.12 20.24
C ALA A 600 9.09 0.89 20.88
N ILE A 601 10.14 0.93 20.08
CA ILE A 601 11.52 1.01 20.52
C ILE A 601 12.02 2.44 20.31
N PHE A 602 12.35 3.09 21.41
CA PHE A 602 13.00 4.39 21.44
C PHE A 602 14.50 4.19 21.60
N THR A 603 15.27 5.06 20.97
CA THR A 603 16.73 5.00 21.07
C THR A 603 17.33 6.40 21.04
N ASN A 604 18.45 6.55 21.75
CA ASN A 604 19.40 7.64 21.62
C ASN A 604 20.72 7.16 20.97
N TYR A 605 20.78 5.90 20.53
CA TYR A 605 21.98 5.35 19.91
C TYR A 605 22.32 6.12 18.62
N ASP A 606 23.53 6.67 18.60
CA ASP A 606 24.07 7.46 17.50
C ASP A 606 25.38 6.91 16.93
N GLY A 607 25.80 5.74 17.41
CA GLY A 607 27.05 5.10 17.02
C GLY A 607 28.27 5.43 17.88
N GLY A 608 28.14 6.32 18.87
CA GLY A 608 29.27 6.75 19.71
C GLY A 608 30.43 7.31 18.87
N ASP A 609 31.67 6.98 19.23
CA ASP A 609 32.87 7.51 18.55
C ASP A 609 32.96 7.13 17.07
N ALA A 610 32.39 5.99 16.67
CA ALA A 610 32.34 5.55 15.28
C ALA A 610 31.25 6.27 14.46
N GLY A 611 30.33 6.97 15.13
CA GLY A 611 29.23 7.72 14.52
C GLY A 611 28.46 6.87 13.50
N GLU A 612 28.25 7.42 12.31
CA GLU A 612 27.48 6.76 11.25
C GLU A 612 28.08 5.45 10.70
N ASN A 613 29.35 5.14 11.04
CA ASN A 613 30.05 3.92 10.65
C ASN A 613 29.96 2.81 11.72
N ALA A 614 29.33 3.07 12.86
CA ALA A 614 29.11 2.06 13.89
C ALA A 614 28.10 0.98 13.44
N PRO A 615 28.00 -0.15 14.16
CA PRO A 615 26.98 -1.15 13.88
C PRO A 615 25.56 -0.57 13.89
N SER A 616 24.67 -1.15 13.09
CA SER A 616 23.25 -0.77 13.12
C SER A 616 22.60 -1.15 14.45
N LEU A 617 21.57 -0.40 14.86
CA LEU A 617 20.87 -0.64 16.13
C LEU A 617 20.31 -2.07 16.23
N ILE A 618 19.66 -2.55 15.18
CA ILE A 618 19.09 -3.89 15.10
C ILE A 618 19.76 -4.65 13.96
N GLN A 619 20.41 -5.77 14.27
CA GLN A 619 21.12 -6.60 13.31
C GLN A 619 20.41 -7.94 13.16
N LEU A 620 19.98 -8.29 11.94
CA LEU A 620 19.23 -9.50 11.63
C LEU A 620 20.17 -10.56 11.03
N GLU A 621 20.35 -11.68 11.71
CA GLU A 621 21.05 -12.84 11.12
C GLU A 621 20.17 -13.59 10.10
N THR A 622 20.71 -14.67 9.50
CA THR A 622 19.99 -15.51 8.55
C THR A 622 18.64 -16.02 9.08
N ASN A 623 17.56 -15.84 8.30
CA ASN A 623 16.18 -16.17 8.70
C ASN A 623 15.69 -15.46 9.99
N ALA A 624 16.36 -14.39 10.44
CA ALA A 624 15.87 -13.57 11.54
C ALA A 624 14.92 -12.50 11.04
N GLY A 625 14.02 -12.03 11.90
CA GLY A 625 13.13 -10.94 11.51
C GLY A 625 12.63 -10.07 12.64
N ILE A 626 12.01 -8.97 12.22
CA ILE A 626 11.35 -8.00 13.08
C ILE A 626 9.96 -7.70 12.55
N ARG A 627 8.97 -7.65 13.45
CA ARG A 627 7.57 -7.45 13.07
C ARG A 627 6.81 -6.52 14.01
N GLY A 628 5.97 -5.65 13.46
CA GLY A 628 4.91 -5.01 14.23
C GLY A 628 5.40 -4.00 15.28
N ILE A 629 6.47 -3.27 14.96
CA ILE A 629 7.16 -2.37 15.90
C ILE A 629 7.32 -0.98 15.28
N THR A 630 7.18 0.05 16.11
CA THR A 630 7.59 1.42 15.77
C THR A 630 8.99 1.72 16.30
N LEU A 631 9.87 2.31 15.49
CA LEU A 631 11.20 2.81 15.88
C LEU A 631 11.19 4.34 15.96
N ALA A 632 11.85 4.91 16.96
CA ALA A 632 12.04 6.36 17.07
C ALA A 632 13.42 6.74 17.63
N GLN A 633 14.19 7.51 16.86
CA GLN A 633 15.43 8.13 17.35
C GLN A 633 15.12 9.46 18.05
N LEU A 634 15.27 9.48 19.37
CA LEU A 634 14.85 10.60 20.22
C LEU A 634 15.77 11.81 20.13
N ASN A 635 17.06 11.59 19.86
CA ASN A 635 18.11 12.61 19.89
C ASN A 635 18.44 13.20 18.50
N ILE A 636 17.64 12.86 17.49
CA ILE A 636 17.90 13.19 16.07
C ILE A 636 17.97 14.70 15.79
N ILE A 637 17.17 15.50 16.52
CA ILE A 637 17.12 16.97 16.41
C ILE A 637 17.20 17.65 17.80
N SER A 638 18.01 17.09 18.70
CA SER A 638 18.17 17.61 20.06
C SER A 638 19.60 18.05 20.35
N GLY A 639 19.78 18.94 21.33
CA GLY A 639 21.08 19.48 21.70
C GLY A 639 21.57 20.48 20.65
N GLU A 640 22.73 20.22 20.06
CA GLU A 640 23.30 21.03 18.98
C GLU A 640 22.70 20.75 17.58
N TYR A 641 21.88 19.69 17.46
CA TYR A 641 21.25 19.28 16.20
C TYR A 641 19.86 19.92 16.03
N SER A 642 19.48 20.20 14.78
CA SER A 642 18.21 20.84 14.42
C SER A 642 17.56 20.16 13.21
N ALA A 643 16.38 20.62 12.78
CA ALA A 643 15.73 20.11 11.57
C ALA A 643 16.52 20.39 10.28
N GLU A 644 17.30 21.47 10.26
CA GLU A 644 18.19 21.87 9.16
C GLU A 644 19.49 21.06 9.15
N SER A 645 19.95 20.63 10.32
CA SER A 645 21.17 19.84 10.50
C SER A 645 20.93 18.71 11.50
N PRO A 646 20.15 17.68 11.13
CA PRO A 646 19.84 16.56 12.01
C PRO A 646 21.07 15.67 12.18
N ARG A 647 21.14 15.01 13.34
CA ARG A 647 22.20 14.07 13.70
C ARG A 647 22.37 13.01 12.62
N LYS A 648 23.62 12.64 12.35
CA LYS A 648 23.97 11.49 11.51
C LYS A 648 24.15 10.27 12.40
N THR A 649 23.52 9.15 12.05
CA THR A 649 23.60 7.92 12.85
C THR A 649 23.81 6.70 11.94
N PRO A 650 24.14 5.51 12.48
CA PRO A 650 24.03 4.26 11.72
C PRO A 650 22.62 3.99 11.21
N PHE A 651 22.47 2.95 10.40
CA PHE A 651 21.15 2.41 10.06
C PHE A 651 20.44 1.87 11.30
N LEU A 652 19.11 1.98 11.32
CA LEU A 652 18.29 1.41 12.39
C LEU A 652 18.23 -0.12 12.30
N ILE A 653 18.13 -0.67 11.09
CA ILE A 653 18.05 -2.11 10.84
C ILE A 653 19.10 -2.49 9.81
N GLN A 654 19.80 -3.61 10.02
CA GLN A 654 20.72 -4.19 9.04
C GLN A 654 20.49 -5.69 8.89
N GLY A 655 20.40 -6.17 7.65
CA GLY A 655 20.48 -7.59 7.34
C GLY A 655 21.94 -8.05 7.29
N GLN A 656 22.26 -9.14 8.00
CA GLN A 656 23.60 -9.75 8.04
C GLN A 656 23.63 -11.16 7.40
N GLY A 657 22.57 -11.55 6.70
CA GLY A 657 22.51 -12.80 5.97
C GLY A 657 21.23 -12.97 5.15
N PRO A 658 21.08 -14.10 4.44
CA PRO A 658 19.95 -14.35 3.57
C PRO A 658 18.63 -14.52 4.35
N LYS A 659 17.52 -14.27 3.66
CA LYS A 659 16.15 -14.50 4.14
C LYS A 659 15.78 -13.74 5.43
N VAL A 660 16.43 -12.61 5.68
CA VAL A 660 15.99 -11.66 6.71
C VAL A 660 14.64 -11.04 6.33
N TYR A 661 13.84 -10.66 7.33
CA TYR A 661 12.55 -10.05 7.06
C TYR A 661 12.15 -8.93 8.02
N VAL A 662 11.42 -7.94 7.48
CA VAL A 662 10.91 -6.77 8.18
C VAL A 662 9.46 -6.57 7.78
N ILE A 663 8.51 -6.76 8.70
CA ILE A 663 7.07 -6.77 8.40
C ILE A 663 6.32 -5.80 9.32
N ASN A 664 5.49 -4.92 8.78
CA ASN A 664 4.71 -3.94 9.56
C ASN A 664 5.60 -3.17 10.55
N VAL A 665 6.68 -2.56 10.05
CA VAL A 665 7.58 -1.74 10.87
C VAL A 665 7.42 -0.29 10.46
N THR A 666 7.38 0.60 11.45
CA THR A 666 7.26 2.05 11.22
C THR A 666 8.42 2.79 11.84
N ILE A 667 9.09 3.65 11.08
CA ILE A 667 10.12 4.56 11.59
C ILE A 667 9.46 5.92 11.82
N ALA A 668 9.12 6.24 13.07
CA ALA A 668 8.50 7.52 13.39
C ALA A 668 9.42 8.69 13.00
N ILE A 669 10.70 8.54 13.32
CA ILE A 669 11.79 9.37 12.83
C ILE A 669 13.11 8.61 12.98
N GLY A 670 13.95 8.68 11.97
CA GLY A 670 15.33 8.19 12.04
C GLY A 670 16.18 8.65 10.87
N ASP A 671 17.51 8.60 11.00
CA ASP A 671 18.42 9.04 9.95
C ASP A 671 18.40 8.09 8.76
N LYS A 672 18.69 6.80 9.01
CA LYS A 672 18.82 5.75 8.00
C LYS A 672 18.00 4.52 8.42
N GLY A 673 17.14 4.03 7.54
CA GLY A 673 16.16 2.98 7.82
C GLY A 673 16.74 1.57 7.82
N ILE A 674 16.82 0.94 6.64
CA ILE A 674 17.27 -0.45 6.47
C ILE A 674 18.49 -0.53 5.55
N ASP A 675 19.53 -1.20 6.03
CA ASP A 675 20.69 -1.63 5.26
C ASP A 675 20.61 -3.13 4.91
N LEU A 676 20.36 -3.41 3.64
CA LEU A 676 20.45 -4.72 2.99
C LEU A 676 21.56 -4.73 1.93
N ALA A 677 22.48 -3.76 1.99
CA ALA A 677 23.55 -3.59 1.02
C ALA A 677 24.91 -4.02 1.56
N SER A 678 25.11 -3.99 2.88
CA SER A 678 26.40 -4.37 3.49
C SER A 678 26.73 -5.87 3.43
N TYR A 679 25.71 -6.72 3.26
CA TYR A 679 25.84 -8.18 3.23
C TYR A 679 24.97 -8.79 2.13
N ASP A 680 25.29 -10.02 1.73
CA ASP A 680 24.39 -10.81 0.89
C ASP A 680 23.12 -11.16 1.69
N THR A 681 22.04 -10.47 1.34
CA THR A 681 20.71 -10.64 1.93
C THR A 681 19.76 -11.33 0.94
N SER A 682 20.27 -12.26 0.13
CA SER A 682 19.46 -13.00 -0.84
C SER A 682 18.16 -13.57 -0.23
N GLY A 683 17.05 -13.33 -0.92
CA GLY A 683 15.71 -13.68 -0.46
C GLY A 683 15.16 -12.84 0.71
N HIS A 684 15.69 -11.63 0.95
CA HIS A 684 15.11 -10.72 1.94
C HIS A 684 13.65 -10.38 1.61
N TYR A 685 12.86 -10.11 2.65
CA TYR A 685 11.45 -9.74 2.52
C TYR A 685 11.13 -8.53 3.40
N VAL A 686 10.80 -7.40 2.77
CA VAL A 686 10.29 -6.20 3.45
C VAL A 686 8.86 -5.97 3.02
N ASP A 687 7.93 -5.93 3.97
CA ASP A 687 6.51 -5.73 3.70
C ASP A 687 5.92 -4.71 4.67
N TYR A 688 5.43 -3.61 4.12
CA TYR A 688 4.96 -2.45 4.85
C TYR A 688 6.02 -1.88 5.83
N LEU A 689 7.05 -1.26 5.27
CA LEU A 689 7.87 -0.30 6.00
C LEU A 689 7.27 1.09 5.85
N GLY A 690 6.82 1.68 6.96
CA GLY A 690 6.29 3.05 7.02
C GLY A 690 7.30 4.03 7.64
N GLY A 691 7.19 5.33 7.36
CA GLY A 691 7.81 6.35 8.22
C GLY A 691 8.62 7.46 7.57
N VAL A 692 9.54 8.04 8.37
CA VAL A 692 10.38 9.20 8.01
C VAL A 692 11.88 8.90 8.19
N PRO A 693 12.49 8.16 7.24
CA PRO A 693 13.94 8.14 7.11
C PRO A 693 14.46 9.46 6.52
N LEU A 694 15.52 10.04 7.11
CA LEU A 694 16.02 11.36 6.72
C LEU A 694 16.99 11.35 5.53
N ARG A 695 17.89 10.36 5.46
CA ARG A 695 18.94 10.28 4.44
C ARG A 695 18.88 8.99 3.62
N ALA A 696 18.48 7.88 4.24
CA ALA A 696 18.39 6.58 3.56
C ALA A 696 17.14 5.81 4.01
N GLY A 697 16.28 5.40 3.07
CA GLY A 697 15.14 4.55 3.38
C GLY A 697 15.53 3.06 3.44
N ILE A 698 15.53 2.38 2.29
CA ILE A 698 15.99 0.99 2.15
C ILE A 698 17.09 0.93 1.09
N TRP A 699 18.26 0.44 1.47
CA TRP A 699 19.40 0.26 0.56
C TRP A 699 19.69 -1.22 0.38
N VAL A 700 19.76 -1.70 -0.86
CA VAL A 700 19.98 -3.11 -1.21
C VAL A 700 21.18 -3.24 -2.13
N GLY A 701 22.01 -4.25 -1.90
CA GLY A 701 23.26 -4.48 -2.62
C GLY A 701 23.94 -5.75 -2.14
N GLY A 702 25.27 -5.77 -2.13
CA GLY A 702 26.04 -6.88 -1.55
C GLY A 702 25.94 -8.20 -2.33
N GLY A 703 25.39 -8.16 -3.55
CA GLY A 703 25.15 -9.33 -4.38
C GLY A 703 23.80 -10.02 -4.14
N ALA A 704 22.88 -9.37 -3.42
CA ALA A 704 21.58 -9.94 -3.06
C ALA A 704 20.77 -10.39 -4.28
N GLU A 705 20.18 -11.58 -4.18
CA GLU A 705 19.35 -12.17 -5.22
C GLU A 705 17.93 -12.51 -4.74
N GLY A 706 16.93 -12.21 -5.56
CA GLY A 706 15.55 -12.67 -5.38
C GLY A 706 14.82 -12.07 -4.17
N GLY A 707 15.20 -10.86 -3.74
CA GLY A 707 14.53 -10.15 -2.66
C GLY A 707 13.24 -9.44 -3.08
N PHE A 708 12.40 -9.15 -2.09
CA PHE A 708 11.10 -8.46 -2.26
C PHE A 708 10.99 -7.28 -1.29
N ILE A 709 10.52 -6.14 -1.82
CA ILE A 709 10.09 -4.97 -1.03
C ILE A 709 8.68 -4.59 -1.47
N ARG A 710 7.71 -4.65 -0.56
CA ARG A 710 6.29 -4.49 -0.87
C ARG A 710 5.62 -3.47 0.05
N ASN A 711 4.63 -2.77 -0.48
CA ASN A 711 3.68 -1.94 0.28
C ASN A 711 4.34 -0.88 1.19
N MET A 712 5.57 -0.43 0.87
CA MET A 712 6.28 0.59 1.62
C MET A 712 5.57 1.95 1.52
N GLN A 713 5.60 2.72 2.60
CA GLN A 713 4.96 4.03 2.71
C GLN A 713 5.89 5.05 3.42
N PHE A 714 6.68 5.81 2.65
CA PHE A 714 7.43 6.93 3.22
C PHE A 714 6.71 8.24 3.03
N ASN A 715 6.35 8.88 4.14
CA ASN A 715 5.69 10.18 4.14
C ASN A 715 6.10 10.97 5.39
N PRO A 716 6.65 12.20 5.27
CA PRO A 716 7.08 13.01 6.40
C PRO A 716 6.00 13.31 7.44
N HIS A 717 4.71 13.14 7.10
CA HIS A 717 3.65 13.34 8.09
C HIS A 717 3.69 12.30 9.24
N TYR A 718 4.30 11.13 9.03
CA TYR A 718 4.55 10.14 10.10
C TYR A 718 5.34 10.72 11.29
N GLY A 719 6.25 11.67 11.05
CA GLY A 719 7.02 12.32 12.12
C GLY A 719 6.28 13.45 12.84
N SER A 720 5.22 13.98 12.23
CA SER A 720 4.49 15.16 12.74
C SER A 720 3.13 14.83 13.33
N ARG A 721 2.50 13.74 12.88
CA ARG A 721 1.22 13.24 13.35
C ARG A 721 1.48 12.15 14.40
N LEU A 722 1.26 12.50 15.68
CA LEU A 722 1.63 11.68 16.84
C LEU A 722 0.41 10.99 17.47
N PRO A 723 0.61 9.96 18.31
CA PRO A 723 -0.50 9.29 18.98
C PRO A 723 -1.04 10.15 20.11
N GLU A 724 -2.18 9.73 20.67
CA GLU A 724 -2.82 10.42 21.79
C GLU A 724 -1.85 10.66 22.96
N GLY A 725 -1.85 11.89 23.50
CA GLY A 725 -0.93 12.30 24.55
C GLY A 725 0.54 12.42 24.09
N GLY A 726 0.82 12.30 22.79
CA GLY A 726 2.16 12.36 22.19
C GLY A 726 3.02 11.12 22.44
N GLN A 727 2.77 10.39 23.53
CA GLN A 727 3.46 9.18 23.95
C GLN A 727 5.00 9.27 24.01
N GLY A 728 5.56 10.45 24.21
CA GLY A 728 7.01 10.66 24.33
C GLY A 728 7.75 10.71 22.99
N TYR A 729 7.04 10.54 21.86
CA TYR A 729 7.61 10.68 20.52
C TYR A 729 8.06 12.12 20.27
N PRO A 730 9.18 12.31 19.55
CA PRO A 730 9.55 13.63 19.05
C PRO A 730 8.57 14.05 17.94
N ARG A 731 7.98 15.25 18.05
CA ARG A 731 7.16 15.83 16.97
C ARG A 731 8.08 16.59 16.02
N VAL A 732 8.21 16.12 14.78
CA VAL A 732 9.16 16.66 13.80
C VAL A 732 8.50 16.91 12.44
N ALA A 733 8.87 18.00 11.78
CA ALA A 733 8.43 18.34 10.43
C ALA A 733 9.64 18.40 9.49
N MET A 734 10.01 17.24 8.92
CA MET A 734 11.29 17.05 8.24
C MET A 734 11.23 17.17 6.71
N MET A 735 10.07 17.50 6.13
CA MET A 735 9.83 17.50 4.68
C MET A 735 10.94 18.18 3.87
N ARG A 736 11.34 19.40 4.23
CA ARG A 736 12.41 20.14 3.52
C ARG A 736 13.76 19.42 3.57
N PHE A 737 14.11 18.86 4.73
CA PHE A 737 15.36 18.15 4.88
C PHE A 737 15.37 16.87 4.03
N VAL A 738 14.31 16.06 4.11
CA VAL A 738 14.18 14.81 3.36
C VAL A 738 14.23 15.08 1.85
N GLN A 739 13.51 16.10 1.35
CA GLN A 739 13.52 16.50 -0.06
C GLN A 739 14.89 16.90 -0.60
N SER A 740 15.80 17.35 0.26
CA SER A 740 17.14 17.80 -0.14
C SER A 740 18.26 16.80 0.20
N ASN A 741 17.98 15.72 0.95
CA ASN A 741 19.03 14.82 1.43
C ASN A 741 18.71 13.32 1.32
N CYS A 742 17.46 12.92 1.10
CA CYS A 742 17.07 11.52 1.15
C CYS A 742 17.22 10.81 -0.20
N SER A 743 17.88 9.64 -0.17
CA SER A 743 17.74 8.60 -1.20
C SER A 743 16.87 7.49 -0.62
N ALA A 744 15.59 7.50 -1.01
CA ALA A 744 14.56 6.70 -0.33
C ALA A 744 14.73 5.20 -0.61
N LEU A 745 14.84 4.82 -1.88
CA LEU A 745 15.19 3.47 -2.29
C LEU A 745 16.51 3.49 -3.07
N LYS A 746 17.47 2.65 -2.66
CA LYS A 746 18.76 2.52 -3.35
C LYS A 746 19.04 1.07 -3.70
N PHE A 747 19.41 0.82 -4.95
CA PHE A 747 19.76 -0.51 -5.44
C PHE A 747 21.14 -0.51 -6.10
N ALA A 748 22.02 -1.35 -5.58
CA ALA A 748 23.38 -1.55 -6.06
C ALA A 748 23.53 -2.94 -6.71
N ASP A 749 24.45 -3.81 -6.26
CA ASP A 749 24.62 -5.16 -6.82
C ASP A 749 23.46 -6.08 -6.41
N VAL A 750 22.44 -6.13 -7.26
CA VAL A 750 21.22 -6.92 -7.05
C VAL A 750 20.85 -7.74 -8.28
N LYS A 751 20.24 -8.90 -8.07
CA LYS A 751 19.76 -9.79 -9.15
C LYS A 751 18.34 -10.25 -8.87
N ASN A 752 17.48 -10.19 -9.88
CA ASN A 752 16.10 -10.66 -9.77
C ASN A 752 15.34 -10.01 -8.59
N GLN A 753 15.65 -8.74 -8.28
CA GLN A 753 14.96 -7.99 -7.24
C GLN A 753 13.56 -7.62 -7.73
N THR A 754 12.57 -7.71 -6.82
CA THR A 754 11.21 -7.24 -7.07
C THR A 754 10.80 -6.19 -6.05
N ILE A 755 10.17 -5.12 -6.51
CA ILE A 755 9.44 -4.20 -5.65
C ILE A 755 7.99 -4.03 -6.12
N PHE A 756 7.05 -3.91 -5.19
CA PHE A 756 5.61 -3.90 -5.46
C PHE A 756 4.84 -2.89 -4.59
N ASN A 757 4.00 -2.04 -5.19
CA ASN A 757 3.06 -1.12 -4.51
C ASN A 757 3.73 -0.19 -3.47
N ASN A 758 4.91 0.34 -3.80
CA ASN A 758 5.71 1.17 -2.89
C ASN A 758 5.55 2.66 -3.20
N PHE A 759 5.41 3.47 -2.16
CA PHE A 759 5.24 4.91 -2.25
C PHE A 759 6.30 5.68 -1.47
N VAL A 760 6.86 6.72 -2.10
CA VAL A 760 7.80 7.68 -1.50
C VAL A 760 7.26 9.09 -1.68
N TYR A 761 7.16 9.86 -0.61
CA TYR A 761 6.88 11.29 -0.66
C TYR A 761 8.06 12.12 -0.15
N GLY A 762 8.59 12.97 -1.02
CA GLY A 762 9.50 14.05 -0.67
C GLY A 762 10.94 13.63 -0.42
N SER A 763 11.67 13.18 -1.45
CA SER A 763 13.10 12.86 -1.40
C SER A 763 13.90 13.53 -2.53
N VAL A 764 15.24 13.45 -2.49
CA VAL A 764 16.06 13.83 -3.67
C VAL A 764 15.88 12.78 -4.74
N TYR A 765 16.10 11.52 -4.36
CA TYR A 765 15.92 10.36 -5.22
C TYR A 765 14.78 9.51 -4.67
N GLY A 766 13.72 9.34 -5.47
CA GLY A 766 12.63 8.42 -5.15
C GLY A 766 13.16 6.98 -5.17
N ILE A 767 13.80 6.62 -6.29
CA ILE A 767 14.59 5.41 -6.45
C ILE A 767 15.91 5.69 -7.18
N HIS A 768 17.00 5.09 -6.69
CA HIS A 768 18.38 5.33 -7.17
C HIS A 768 19.11 4.01 -7.45
N PHE A 769 19.68 3.90 -8.65
CA PHE A 769 20.48 2.76 -9.10
C PHE A 769 21.92 3.19 -9.33
N LEU A 770 22.87 2.47 -8.73
CA LEU A 770 24.29 2.86 -8.76
C LEU A 770 25.21 1.65 -8.59
N LYS A 771 26.50 1.86 -8.82
CA LYS A 771 27.52 0.84 -8.64
C LYS A 771 27.68 0.52 -7.15
N ASP A 772 27.77 -0.77 -6.84
CA ASP A 772 28.04 -1.24 -5.49
C ASP A 772 29.48 -0.94 -5.09
N GLU A 773 29.66 -0.20 -4.00
CA GLU A 773 30.99 0.15 -3.48
C GLU A 773 31.70 -1.06 -2.86
N ILE A 774 30.94 -2.05 -2.37
CA ILE A 774 31.47 -3.24 -1.69
C ILE A 774 31.87 -4.28 -2.72
N THR A 775 30.98 -4.63 -3.65
CA THR A 775 31.24 -5.69 -4.63
C THR A 775 31.90 -5.19 -5.91
N GLY A 776 31.84 -3.88 -6.17
CA GLY A 776 32.31 -3.28 -7.42
C GLY A 776 31.45 -3.62 -8.64
N LYS A 777 30.26 -4.20 -8.44
CA LYS A 777 29.31 -4.61 -9.50
C LYS A 777 28.15 -3.64 -9.62
N TYR A 778 27.31 -3.87 -10.62
CA TYR A 778 26.24 -2.96 -11.02
C TYR A 778 24.86 -3.59 -10.74
N PRO A 779 23.78 -2.79 -10.75
CA PRO A 779 22.43 -3.30 -10.70
C PRO A 779 22.16 -4.25 -11.86
N GLY A 780 21.68 -5.46 -11.56
CA GLY A 780 21.34 -6.46 -12.56
C GLY A 780 19.92 -6.32 -13.09
N LYS A 781 19.15 -7.41 -13.03
CA LYS A 781 17.73 -7.45 -13.42
C LYS A 781 16.84 -7.04 -12.25
N MET A 782 15.93 -6.11 -12.48
CA MET A 782 14.93 -5.67 -11.50
C MET A 782 13.55 -5.51 -12.13
N THR A 783 12.52 -5.84 -11.34
CA THR A 783 11.13 -5.55 -11.68
C THR A 783 10.50 -4.65 -10.61
N MET A 784 9.85 -3.58 -11.05
CA MET A 784 9.08 -2.65 -10.23
C MET A 784 7.64 -2.66 -10.73
N ILE A 785 6.66 -2.82 -9.84
CA ILE A 785 5.24 -2.73 -10.19
C ILE A 785 4.56 -1.78 -9.20
N GLY A 786 3.79 -0.80 -9.70
CA GLY A 786 3.03 0.14 -8.87
C GLY A 786 3.94 0.99 -7.98
N HIS A 787 5.07 1.46 -8.50
CA HIS A 787 5.96 2.34 -7.73
C HIS A 787 5.56 3.81 -7.91
N GLY A 788 5.28 4.47 -6.80
CA GLY A 788 5.05 5.90 -6.72
C GLY A 788 6.22 6.67 -6.12
N SER A 789 6.60 7.77 -6.77
CA SER A 789 7.56 8.74 -6.24
C SER A 789 6.95 10.14 -6.35
N ASP A 790 6.38 10.62 -5.26
CA ASP A 790 5.78 11.94 -5.15
C ASP A 790 6.76 12.99 -4.61
N GLY A 791 6.73 14.17 -5.21
CA GLY A 791 7.47 15.33 -4.73
C GLY A 791 8.99 15.17 -4.68
N CYS A 792 9.57 14.36 -5.58
CA CYS A 792 11.01 14.11 -5.64
C CYS A 792 11.76 15.08 -6.57
N THR A 793 13.07 15.29 -6.36
CA THR A 793 13.92 16.01 -7.34
C THR A 793 14.10 15.17 -8.60
N TYR A 794 14.47 13.90 -8.40
CA TYR A 794 14.52 12.86 -9.40
C TYR A 794 13.70 11.68 -8.93
N SER A 795 12.57 11.41 -9.56
CA SER A 795 11.69 10.33 -9.13
C SER A 795 12.37 8.97 -9.36
N LEU A 796 13.04 8.79 -10.50
CA LEU A 796 13.86 7.62 -10.82
C LEU A 796 15.21 8.05 -11.39
N PHE A 797 16.30 7.59 -10.79
CA PHE A 797 17.66 7.89 -11.21
C PHE A 797 18.51 6.63 -11.41
N VAL A 798 19.00 6.41 -12.62
CA VAL A 798 20.02 5.42 -12.93
C VAL A 798 21.36 6.13 -13.10
N GLU A 799 22.21 6.05 -12.08
CA GLU A 799 23.53 6.67 -12.07
C GLU A 799 24.59 5.79 -12.74
N ASP A 800 24.59 4.50 -12.42
CA ASP A 800 25.52 3.50 -12.96
C ASP A 800 24.75 2.26 -13.38
N ALA A 801 25.15 1.69 -14.53
CA ALA A 801 24.57 0.48 -15.09
C ALA A 801 25.54 -0.16 -16.08
N ASP A 802 25.62 -1.49 -16.09
CA ASP A 802 26.41 -2.21 -17.08
C ASP A 802 25.54 -2.68 -18.27
N LYS A 803 26.14 -3.46 -19.16
CA LYS A 803 25.46 -3.97 -20.36
C LYS A 803 24.32 -4.96 -20.06
N ASP A 804 24.31 -5.55 -18.87
CA ASP A 804 23.39 -6.60 -18.45
C ASP A 804 22.29 -6.04 -17.51
N THR A 805 22.42 -4.78 -17.06
CA THR A 805 21.38 -4.05 -16.32
C THR A 805 20.08 -3.95 -17.15
N LYS A 806 18.99 -4.51 -16.61
CA LYS A 806 17.63 -4.39 -17.17
C LYS A 806 16.65 -4.09 -16.04
N ILE A 807 16.15 -2.86 -16.01
CA ILE A 807 15.13 -2.41 -15.06
C ILE A 807 13.80 -2.32 -15.81
N ILE A 808 12.81 -3.05 -15.32
CA ILE A 808 11.43 -3.03 -15.81
C ILE A 808 10.56 -2.36 -14.75
N ALA A 809 9.78 -1.38 -15.16
CA ALA A 809 8.82 -0.71 -14.32
C ALA A 809 7.43 -0.77 -14.96
N VAL A 810 6.41 -1.18 -14.21
CA VAL A 810 5.01 -1.29 -14.64
C VAL A 810 4.17 -0.39 -13.74
N ASN A 811 3.25 0.39 -14.30
CA ASN A 811 2.35 1.24 -13.53
C ASN A 811 3.10 2.26 -12.63
N SER A 812 4.21 2.81 -13.11
CA SER A 812 4.95 3.82 -12.35
C SER A 812 4.31 5.19 -12.45
N GLU A 813 4.17 5.83 -11.30
CA GLU A 813 3.61 7.17 -11.14
C GLU A 813 4.69 8.09 -10.55
N LEU A 814 5.29 8.94 -11.38
CA LEU A 814 6.49 9.70 -11.05
C LEU A 814 6.22 11.20 -11.08
N VAL A 815 6.49 11.88 -9.97
CA VAL A 815 6.13 13.29 -9.76
C VAL A 815 7.33 14.08 -9.24
N ASN A 816 7.49 15.29 -9.78
CA ASN A 816 8.42 16.27 -9.24
C ASN A 816 7.67 17.42 -8.60
N THR A 817 8.17 17.94 -7.47
CA THR A 817 7.73 19.22 -6.92
C THR A 817 8.83 20.26 -7.04
N LYS A 818 8.48 21.53 -6.94
CA LYS A 818 9.46 22.62 -6.95
C LYS A 818 10.23 22.65 -5.63
N ILE A 819 11.37 21.96 -5.60
CA ILE A 819 12.28 21.96 -4.44
C ILE A 819 13.21 23.18 -4.55
N PRO A 820 13.31 24.02 -3.50
CA PRO A 820 14.23 25.15 -3.47
C PRO A 820 15.68 24.71 -3.71
N ASN A 821 16.45 25.50 -4.44
CA ASN A 821 17.88 25.26 -4.73
C ASN A 821 18.20 24.03 -5.60
N GLU A 822 17.19 23.31 -6.12
CA GLU A 822 17.38 22.26 -7.11
C GLU A 822 17.12 22.81 -8.53
N PRO A 823 18.18 23.20 -9.27
CA PRO A 823 18.04 23.88 -10.57
C PRO A 823 17.52 22.95 -11.66
N VAL A 824 17.66 21.63 -11.49
CA VAL A 824 17.20 20.61 -12.44
C VAL A 824 16.37 19.58 -11.67
N ARG A 825 15.21 19.24 -12.25
CA ARG A 825 14.28 18.23 -11.72
C ARG A 825 13.72 17.44 -12.90
N SER A 826 13.59 16.13 -12.74
CA SER A 826 13.13 15.24 -13.81
C SER A 826 12.49 13.98 -13.25
N TYR A 827 11.52 13.41 -13.96
CA TYR A 827 10.91 12.14 -13.55
C TYR A 827 11.93 11.00 -13.69
N VAL A 828 12.67 11.01 -14.80
CA VAL A 828 13.67 9.99 -15.13
C VAL A 828 14.99 10.67 -15.47
N LEU A 829 16.05 10.28 -14.76
CA LEU A 829 17.43 10.63 -15.11
C LEU A 829 18.20 9.33 -15.42
N MET A 830 18.67 9.19 -16.66
CA MET A 830 19.49 8.05 -17.09
C MET A 830 20.91 8.53 -17.40
N GLY A 831 21.83 8.27 -16.47
CA GLY A 831 23.19 8.81 -16.43
C GLY A 831 23.21 10.24 -15.88
N LYS A 832 24.12 10.52 -14.93
CA LYS A 832 24.23 11.85 -14.31
C LYS A 832 24.64 12.95 -15.29
N GLU A 833 25.58 12.61 -16.17
CA GLU A 833 26.22 13.54 -17.11
C GLU A 833 26.21 12.94 -18.51
N MET A 834 26.16 13.82 -19.51
CA MET A 834 26.17 13.44 -20.93
C MET A 834 27.41 12.61 -21.28
N ASN A 835 27.24 11.53 -22.05
CA ASN A 835 28.32 10.62 -22.48
C ASN A 835 29.12 10.00 -21.33
N THR A 836 28.53 9.88 -20.14
CA THR A 836 29.16 9.19 -19.02
C THR A 836 29.47 7.73 -19.36
N SER A 837 30.66 7.25 -18.96
CA SER A 837 31.03 5.83 -19.05
C SER A 837 30.43 4.98 -17.92
N LYS A 838 29.79 5.61 -16.94
CA LYS A 838 29.12 4.93 -15.81
C LYS A 838 27.91 4.11 -16.22
N VAL A 839 27.26 4.50 -17.31
CA VAL A 839 26.07 3.83 -17.85
C VAL A 839 26.43 3.28 -19.22
N HIS A 840 26.45 1.96 -19.34
CA HIS A 840 26.71 1.29 -20.60
C HIS A 840 25.63 1.65 -21.64
N PRO A 841 25.96 1.85 -22.93
CA PRO A 841 24.98 2.18 -23.96
C PRO A 841 23.84 1.18 -24.13
N ASP A 842 24.05 -0.08 -23.75
CA ASP A 842 23.06 -1.16 -23.82
C ASP A 842 22.30 -1.42 -22.51
N ALA A 843 22.59 -0.67 -21.44
CA ALA A 843 21.78 -0.71 -20.22
C ALA A 843 20.33 -0.29 -20.53
N LYS A 844 19.34 -1.00 -19.97
CA LYS A 844 17.92 -0.80 -20.31
C LYS A 844 17.10 -0.38 -19.11
N LEU A 845 16.34 0.70 -19.27
CA LEU A 845 15.20 1.07 -18.46
C LEU A 845 13.94 1.02 -19.33
N ILE A 846 12.94 0.23 -18.94
CA ILE A 846 11.68 0.09 -19.67
C ILE A 846 10.53 0.40 -18.73
N LEU A 847 9.78 1.45 -19.03
CA LEU A 847 8.59 1.86 -18.30
C LEU A 847 7.37 1.49 -19.14
N TYR A 848 6.60 0.53 -18.65
CA TYR A 848 5.30 0.14 -19.18
C TYR A 848 4.21 0.87 -18.40
N ASN A 849 3.30 1.50 -19.12
CA ASN A 849 2.08 2.11 -18.58
C ASN A 849 2.39 3.07 -17.42
N SER A 850 2.94 4.24 -17.71
CA SER A 850 3.43 5.20 -16.69
C SER A 850 2.67 6.52 -16.72
N ALA A 851 2.71 7.28 -15.61
CA ALA A 851 2.15 8.62 -15.52
C ALA A 851 3.13 9.60 -14.87
N PHE A 852 3.11 10.83 -15.38
CA PHE A 852 4.08 11.87 -15.09
C PHE A 852 3.41 13.23 -14.89
N TRP A 853 3.57 13.83 -13.71
CA TRP A 853 2.98 15.15 -13.40
C TRP A 853 3.77 15.96 -12.38
N GLY A 854 3.30 17.18 -12.09
CA GLY A 854 3.94 18.09 -11.14
C GLY A 854 4.75 19.18 -11.84
N SER A 855 5.97 19.45 -11.38
CA SER A 855 6.80 20.59 -11.77
C SER A 855 8.23 20.22 -12.21
N PRO A 856 8.38 19.35 -13.24
CA PRO A 856 9.69 19.03 -13.80
C PRO A 856 10.32 20.26 -14.47
N VAL A 857 11.64 20.27 -14.58
CA VAL A 857 12.33 21.15 -15.54
C VAL A 857 12.37 20.45 -16.90
N PHE A 858 12.68 19.16 -16.92
CA PHE A 858 12.60 18.27 -18.08
C PHE A 858 11.85 17.01 -17.66
N GLY A 859 10.96 16.47 -18.49
CA GLY A 859 10.24 15.25 -18.16
C GLY A 859 11.18 14.06 -17.92
N ALA A 860 12.04 13.76 -18.90
CA ALA A 860 13.09 12.76 -18.79
C ALA A 860 14.40 13.27 -19.42
N ILE A 861 15.54 12.98 -18.77
CA ILE A 861 16.88 13.30 -19.26
C ILE A 861 17.65 12.01 -19.52
N ILE A 862 18.09 11.82 -20.76
CA ILE A 862 18.70 10.57 -21.21
C ILE A 862 20.12 10.85 -21.74
N ASN A 863 21.08 10.75 -20.82
CA ASN A 863 22.49 11.05 -21.08
C ASN A 863 23.27 9.86 -21.63
N SER A 864 22.85 8.63 -21.34
CA SER A 864 23.39 7.37 -21.89
C SER A 864 22.34 6.25 -21.82
N GLY A 865 22.67 5.04 -22.25
CA GLY A 865 21.79 3.86 -22.19
C GLY A 865 20.57 3.92 -23.10
N ILE A 866 19.61 3.02 -22.85
CA ILE A 866 18.31 2.95 -23.54
C ILE A 866 17.18 3.16 -22.53
N VAL A 867 16.31 4.12 -22.80
CA VAL A 867 15.04 4.29 -22.07
C VAL A 867 13.87 4.06 -23.01
N SER A 868 12.93 3.21 -22.61
CA SER A 868 11.70 2.96 -23.37
C SER A 868 10.49 3.38 -22.54
N PHE A 869 9.69 4.30 -23.06
CA PHE A 869 8.38 4.66 -22.56
C PHE A 869 7.35 3.95 -23.43
N GLN A 870 6.78 2.87 -22.89
CA GLN A 870 5.76 2.05 -23.51
C GLN A 870 4.43 2.39 -22.86
N GLN A 871 3.69 3.30 -23.52
CA GLN A 871 2.45 3.91 -23.02
C GLN A 871 2.67 4.77 -21.76
N ALA A 872 2.84 6.07 -21.97
CA ALA A 872 3.03 7.04 -20.90
C ALA A 872 2.04 8.22 -20.97
N ASN A 873 1.56 8.70 -19.83
CA ASN A 873 0.81 9.96 -19.73
C ASN A 873 1.69 11.08 -19.16
N PHE A 874 2.16 11.97 -20.02
CA PHE A 874 2.85 13.20 -19.65
C PHE A 874 1.84 14.33 -19.45
N SER A 875 1.28 14.42 -18.23
CA SER A 875 0.45 15.56 -17.82
C SER A 875 1.24 16.88 -17.86
N ARG A 876 2.52 16.80 -17.49
CA ARG A 876 3.49 17.89 -17.59
C ARG A 876 4.81 17.39 -18.16
N SER A 877 5.28 18.01 -19.24
CA SER A 877 6.52 17.73 -19.96
C SER A 877 7.71 18.59 -19.50
N GLY A 878 7.46 19.74 -18.87
CA GLY A 878 8.52 20.72 -18.58
C GLY A 878 8.97 21.42 -19.86
N THR A 879 10.27 21.70 -20.01
CA THR A 879 10.85 22.27 -21.24
C THR A 879 10.82 21.25 -22.38
N TYR A 880 11.23 20.01 -22.10
CA TYR A 880 11.07 18.88 -23.00
C TYR A 880 10.60 17.66 -22.23
N GLY A 881 9.56 16.98 -22.73
CA GLY A 881 9.04 15.75 -22.13
C GLY A 881 10.08 14.63 -22.13
N VAL A 882 10.79 14.46 -23.24
CA VAL A 882 11.92 13.53 -23.37
C VAL A 882 13.12 14.24 -23.99
N ASP A 883 14.21 14.43 -23.23
CA ASP A 883 15.44 15.11 -23.68
C ASP A 883 16.60 14.11 -23.80
N VAL A 884 16.89 13.70 -25.03
CA VAL A 884 17.97 12.75 -25.35
C VAL A 884 19.26 13.52 -25.62
N ARG A 885 20.20 13.43 -24.68
CA ARG A 885 21.47 14.18 -24.71
C ARG A 885 22.65 13.34 -25.18
N GLY A 886 22.62 12.03 -24.93
CA GLY A 886 23.65 11.08 -25.38
C GLY A 886 23.17 9.64 -25.53
N GLY A 887 22.04 9.26 -24.90
CA GLY A 887 21.51 7.90 -24.99
C GLY A 887 20.53 7.67 -26.15
N ARG A 888 19.64 6.70 -25.95
CA ARG A 888 18.57 6.32 -26.88
C ARG A 888 17.22 6.30 -26.17
N ALA A 889 16.19 6.84 -26.82
CA ALA A 889 14.83 6.81 -26.32
C ALA A 889 13.88 6.15 -27.32
N HIS A 890 12.95 5.34 -26.82
CA HIS A 890 11.79 4.88 -27.57
C HIS A 890 10.52 5.31 -26.85
N VAL A 891 9.60 5.96 -27.54
CA VAL A 891 8.35 6.49 -26.98
C VAL A 891 7.19 5.96 -27.82
N TYR A 892 6.40 5.08 -27.22
CA TYR A 892 5.30 4.37 -27.85
C TYR A 892 3.98 4.72 -27.18
N THR A 893 2.92 4.91 -27.97
CA THR A 893 1.52 4.93 -27.49
C THR A 893 1.27 5.91 -26.33
N SER A 894 2.03 7.00 -26.27
CA SER A 894 2.04 7.93 -25.13
C SER A 894 1.18 9.15 -25.39
N TYR A 895 0.62 9.71 -24.34
CA TYR A 895 -0.14 10.96 -24.36
C TYR A 895 0.69 12.08 -23.74
N PHE A 896 0.94 13.13 -24.52
CA PHE A 896 1.48 14.39 -24.02
C PHE A 896 0.34 15.41 -23.88
N ALA A 897 -0.10 15.60 -22.64
CA ALA A 897 -1.28 16.40 -22.28
C ALA A 897 -0.94 17.86 -21.96
N GLN A 898 0.34 18.21 -21.84
CA GLN A 898 0.72 19.61 -21.64
C GLN A 898 0.46 20.43 -22.90
N GLU A 899 -0.48 21.38 -22.80
CA GLU A 899 -0.64 22.40 -23.83
C GLU A 899 0.61 23.29 -23.94
N ILE A 900 1.08 23.49 -25.16
CA ILE A 900 2.18 24.41 -25.49
C ILE A 900 1.60 25.49 -26.42
N PRO A 901 1.57 26.77 -26.03
CA PRO A 901 1.08 27.85 -26.91
C PRO A 901 1.94 27.98 -28.17
N ASP A 902 1.34 28.38 -29.30
CA ASP A 902 2.09 28.59 -30.56
C ASP A 902 3.14 29.72 -30.45
N THR A 903 2.98 30.63 -29.48
CA THR A 903 3.94 31.72 -29.21
C THR A 903 5.21 31.26 -28.52
N VAL A 904 5.25 30.02 -28.00
CA VAL A 904 6.42 29.47 -27.33
C VAL A 904 7.28 28.72 -28.34
N THR A 905 8.44 29.29 -28.65
CA THR A 905 9.42 28.73 -29.59
C THR A 905 10.44 27.80 -28.93
N LEU A 906 10.60 27.91 -27.61
CA LEU A 906 11.47 27.08 -26.79
C LEU A 906 10.58 26.31 -25.82
N ASN A 907 10.16 25.11 -26.21
CA ASN A 907 9.55 24.01 -25.43
C ASN A 907 9.04 22.96 -26.43
N GLY A 908 9.11 21.68 -26.08
CA GLY A 908 8.62 20.61 -26.96
C GLY A 908 8.24 19.34 -26.22
N TYR A 909 7.70 18.36 -26.94
CA TYR A 909 7.39 17.06 -26.37
C TYR A 909 8.62 16.16 -26.28
N ALA A 910 9.55 16.28 -27.24
CA ALA A 910 10.88 15.71 -27.10
C ALA A 910 11.96 16.50 -27.84
N ARG A 911 13.20 16.24 -27.45
CA ARG A 911 14.41 16.81 -28.04
C ARG A 911 15.46 15.72 -28.25
N LEU A 912 16.10 15.75 -29.42
CA LEU A 912 17.33 15.02 -29.71
C LEU A 912 18.48 16.04 -29.77
N GLY A 913 19.26 16.12 -28.70
CA GLY A 913 20.38 17.06 -28.59
C GLY A 913 21.56 16.71 -29.51
N MET A 914 22.53 17.62 -29.61
CA MET A 914 23.69 17.53 -30.52
C MET A 914 24.45 16.19 -30.49
N TYR A 915 24.54 15.55 -29.32
CA TYR A 915 25.22 14.26 -29.11
C TYR A 915 24.26 13.09 -28.87
N GLY A 916 22.94 13.31 -28.94
CA GLY A 916 21.96 12.24 -28.77
C GLY A 916 22.03 11.22 -29.90
N ASN A 917 21.87 9.94 -29.59
CA ASN A 917 22.02 8.87 -30.58
C ASN A 917 20.70 8.59 -31.33
N LEU A 918 19.61 8.37 -30.60
CA LEU A 918 18.32 7.97 -31.15
C LEU A 918 17.16 8.51 -30.32
N ILE A 919 16.13 9.00 -30.99
CA ILE A 919 14.78 9.03 -30.45
C ILE A 919 13.80 8.46 -31.48
N GLU A 920 12.99 7.51 -31.04
CA GLU A 920 11.89 6.93 -31.79
C GLU A 920 10.55 7.36 -31.19
N LEU A 921 9.69 7.95 -32.03
CA LEU A 921 8.37 8.44 -31.63
C LEU A 921 7.30 7.74 -32.47
N THR A 922 6.58 6.81 -31.86
CA THR A 922 5.64 5.94 -32.57
C THR A 922 4.29 5.91 -31.88
N ASN A 923 3.25 6.27 -32.63
CA ASN A 923 1.84 6.19 -32.21
C ASN A 923 1.45 7.07 -31.00
N ASN A 924 2.12 8.21 -30.78
CA ASN A 924 1.80 9.07 -29.64
C ASN A 924 0.73 10.13 -29.99
N TYR A 925 0.05 10.65 -28.96
CA TYR A 925 -0.88 11.77 -29.06
C TYR A 925 -0.32 13.03 -28.41
N TYR A 926 -0.44 14.17 -29.09
CA TYR A 926 0.09 15.46 -28.65
C TYR A 926 -1.02 16.50 -28.68
N ILE A 927 -1.38 17.05 -27.52
CA ILE A 927 -2.52 17.99 -27.43
C ILE A 927 -2.31 19.24 -28.28
N SER A 928 -1.06 19.71 -28.44
CA SER A 928 -0.70 20.87 -29.27
C SER A 928 0.02 20.49 -30.58
N GLY A 929 -0.25 19.29 -31.10
CA GLY A 929 0.38 18.78 -32.32
C GLY A 929 1.85 18.39 -32.15
N PHE A 930 2.48 17.90 -33.22
CA PHE A 930 3.86 17.39 -33.17
C PHE A 930 4.87 18.56 -33.02
N ARG A 931 5.55 18.66 -31.85
CA ARG A 931 6.55 19.71 -31.54
C ARG A 931 7.84 19.12 -30.97
N PHE A 932 8.91 19.16 -31.77
CA PHE A 932 10.15 18.45 -31.52
C PHE A 932 11.37 19.18 -32.04
N ASP A 933 12.45 19.11 -31.26
CA ASP A 933 13.73 19.70 -31.63
C ASP A 933 14.77 18.63 -31.93
N LYS A 934 15.55 18.87 -32.99
CA LYS A 934 16.69 18.01 -33.34
C LYS A 934 17.91 18.87 -33.62
N GLU A 935 18.99 18.54 -32.92
CA GLU A 935 20.33 19.04 -33.16
C GLU A 935 21.26 17.87 -33.53
N GLY A 936 22.36 18.17 -34.24
CA GLY A 936 23.39 17.18 -34.53
C GLY A 936 22.99 16.05 -35.49
N LYS A 937 23.75 14.95 -35.43
CA LYS A 937 23.69 13.83 -36.40
C LYS A 937 22.87 12.62 -35.95
N GLY A 938 22.31 12.64 -34.73
CA GLY A 938 21.50 11.56 -34.20
C GLY A 938 20.27 11.23 -35.07
N ILE A 939 19.62 10.10 -34.77
CA ILE A 939 18.46 9.64 -35.54
C ILE A 939 17.17 10.02 -34.80
N LEU A 940 16.30 10.77 -35.47
CA LEU A 940 14.90 10.97 -35.08
C LEU A 940 14.06 10.16 -36.07
N CYS A 941 13.39 9.11 -35.59
CA CYS A 941 12.55 8.21 -36.40
C CYS A 941 11.23 7.90 -35.68
N GLY A 942 10.47 6.94 -36.22
CA GLY A 942 9.15 6.56 -35.71
C GLY A 942 8.05 6.77 -36.74
N SER A 943 6.80 6.54 -36.35
CA SER A 943 5.63 6.79 -37.20
C SER A 943 5.08 8.21 -37.09
N ASP A 944 5.38 8.91 -35.99
CA ASP A 944 4.87 10.27 -35.77
C ASP A 944 5.62 11.32 -36.60
N LYS A 945 6.86 10.99 -37.00
CA LYS A 945 7.68 11.81 -37.88
C LYS A 945 7.27 11.57 -39.32
N ARG A 946 6.59 12.54 -39.92
CA ARG A 946 6.28 12.57 -41.35
C ARG A 946 7.36 13.29 -42.14
#